data_AF-A0A0N0DY65-F1
#
_entry.id   AF-A0A0N0DY65-F1
#
_cell.length_a   1.000
_cell.length_b   1.000
_cell.length_c   1.000
_cell.angle_alpha   90.00
_cell.angle_beta   90.00
_cell.angle_gamma   90.00
#
_symmetry.space_group_name_H-M   'P 1'
#
loop_
_entity.id
_entity.type
_entity.pdbx_description
1 polymer ?
#
loop_
_entity_poly.entity_id
_entity_poly.type
_entity_poly.pdbx_seq_one_letter_code
_entity_poly.pdbx_strand_id
1 'polypeptide(L)'
;MSTEVPDHLAVPPSWVHVDLQKLRTRLEIHNTAERLNQLKLYQGAIASQVSDLEKSTTKRQRRLERLTMELQELTTEQDAELGLHDRGRRVLDGTRNQVYYQKGTSRNYLVPCSSSSPAADPLESPCPLSLYGFSVFYNCVGDCARPQEDSVAAFLKLCAPLFQWSAEELLVKPPFFFDEPCLLECSAEEAAAMSSSSHSPSPSSLTMKDPPLPTECRNAACAYWHRDQLAHMRVIVQFCVAALRGMCVKDERLCCVRRLTSRLSRQAHEAESVSVVCALVCEVLQTLIGLGLHVHLVKGGELAPAMGAPAVNAADVEHTGPPRGDLMCDVVEKQRWSELMRRHAQSPSALMSSMAAELFQVHCDALSWRCLLACVPDAAQRQWLARQGIQLFPSCPQLHLEYVLSSMKSAATLEQVMEAGQSSCRTLSAQAAAAVVAGLDLGQYGTTVARHVGYIITVVFVHCAKTDAGAALLFLQPFLSTDAEAALAVLLSPIARQNLAIMSVALRRAGHLRGVEHLPLAAVSEQVMELASPDGANPTENGRDVIYASLKLINAYRRDHFELQLTTACAGALQLSLLRTFSHRLSYLERVAEKTVPQSALSQGVIYCAYVSTIAQQQSVPAAVQVAESLAAAEGATCFLNLLLLSQMRTWGCTSQLSAAQAVAQLCASEQLPAETLDSAERVREAAAKRTDVSAVEWVAAYALHMRCGEAAATTVEEQWTAMQHFPMEVLAQDTMAAGLYFSLVLQLSGACRNAAKFYATVHRCLGFFLGVHTHTWSPLDDAYAELVGLPHYVTLLVYEDVPLLLGSAAKETYEWRCLVLAAATELGVVHPLLMADASTA
;
A
#
# COMPACT_ATOMS: atom_id res chain seq x y z
N MET A 1 -55.98 -70.28 54.96
CA MET A 1 -54.84 -70.65 55.81
C MET A 1 -53.89 -71.49 54.98
N SER A 2 -52.59 -71.22 55.12
CA SER A 2 -51.53 -72.17 54.81
C SER A 2 -51.91 -73.58 55.27
N THR A 3 -51.68 -74.59 54.42
CA THR A 3 -50.91 -75.80 54.78
C THR A 3 -50.75 -76.69 53.55
N GLU A 4 -49.56 -77.27 53.47
CA GLU A 4 -49.09 -78.24 52.49
C GLU A 4 -50.03 -79.45 52.37
N VAL A 5 -50.14 -79.97 51.14
CA VAL A 5 -51.12 -80.98 50.71
C VAL A 5 -50.47 -82.36 50.76
N PRO A 6 -51.01 -83.34 51.51
CA PRO A 6 -50.31 -84.61 51.71
C PRO A 6 -50.62 -85.65 50.64
N ASP A 7 -49.56 -86.37 50.26
CA ASP A 7 -49.57 -87.65 49.55
C ASP A 7 -50.47 -88.67 50.27
N HIS A 8 -51.36 -89.34 49.52
CA HIS A 8 -52.00 -90.55 50.00
C HIS A 8 -51.17 -91.79 49.62
N LEU A 9 -50.56 -92.37 50.64
CA LEU A 9 -50.04 -93.74 50.69
C LEU A 9 -51.04 -94.73 50.07
N ALA A 10 -50.54 -95.60 49.18
CA ALA A 10 -51.33 -96.67 48.58
C ALA A 10 -51.70 -97.74 49.63
N VAL A 11 -53.00 -97.99 49.81
CA VAL A 11 -53.50 -99.11 50.62
C VAL A 11 -53.19 -100.41 49.88
N PRO A 12 -52.44 -101.36 50.49
CA PRO A 12 -52.11 -102.62 49.83
C PRO A 12 -53.37 -103.44 49.50
N PRO A 13 -53.47 -104.03 48.30
CA PRO A 13 -54.65 -104.77 47.83
C PRO A 13 -54.97 -106.02 48.65
N SER A 14 -54.09 -106.45 49.54
CA SER A 14 -54.35 -107.51 50.52
C SER A 14 -55.33 -107.10 51.62
N TRP A 15 -55.72 -105.83 51.73
CA TRP A 15 -56.54 -105.28 52.82
C TRP A 15 -57.99 -104.95 52.44
N VAL A 16 -58.43 -105.27 51.21
CA VAL A 16 -59.82 -105.04 50.78
C VAL A 16 -60.53 -106.38 50.54
N HIS A 17 -61.66 -106.57 51.22
CA HIS A 17 -62.49 -107.78 51.17
C HIS A 17 -62.91 -108.13 49.73
N VAL A 18 -62.81 -109.42 49.36
CA VAL A 18 -62.96 -109.96 47.99
C VAL A 18 -64.28 -109.55 47.30
N ASP A 19 -65.33 -109.30 48.08
CA ASP A 19 -66.65 -108.95 47.53
C ASP A 19 -66.78 -107.47 47.11
N LEU A 20 -65.88 -106.57 47.55
CA LEU A 20 -65.82 -105.19 47.04
C LEU A 20 -64.99 -105.06 45.75
N GLN A 21 -64.06 -105.99 45.48
CA GLN A 21 -63.34 -106.05 44.20
C GLN A 21 -64.22 -106.50 43.03
N LYS A 22 -65.26 -107.30 43.28
CA LYS A 22 -66.20 -107.80 42.25
C LYS A 22 -67.21 -106.75 41.76
N LEU A 23 -67.45 -105.69 42.52
CA LEU A 23 -68.32 -104.58 42.11
C LEU A 23 -67.59 -103.56 41.20
N ARG A 24 -66.29 -103.38 41.40
CA ARG A 24 -65.45 -102.49 40.57
C ARG A 24 -65.23 -103.03 39.15
N THR A 25 -65.06 -104.34 38.99
CA THR A 25 -64.81 -105.00 37.68
C THR A 25 -66.03 -105.01 36.74
N ARG A 26 -67.25 -104.77 37.24
CA ARG A 26 -68.46 -104.69 36.41
C ARG A 26 -68.80 -103.27 35.92
N LEU A 27 -68.21 -102.22 36.50
CA LEU A 27 -68.41 -100.82 36.09
C LEU A 27 -67.36 -100.32 35.09
N GLU A 28 -66.16 -100.92 35.04
CA GLU A 28 -65.04 -100.47 34.17
C GLU A 28 -65.15 -100.97 32.70
N ILE A 29 -65.94 -102.01 32.42
CA ILE A 29 -66.07 -102.61 31.07
C ILE A 29 -67.11 -101.86 30.19
N HIS A 30 -68.10 -101.16 30.77
CA HIS A 30 -69.11 -100.42 29.99
C HIS A 30 -68.64 -99.01 29.59
N ASN A 31 -67.77 -98.37 30.38
CA ASN A 31 -67.32 -96.98 30.19
C ASN A 31 -66.19 -96.80 29.16
N THR A 32 -65.47 -97.86 28.77
CA THR A 32 -64.31 -97.77 27.86
C THR A 32 -64.69 -97.80 26.38
N ALA A 33 -65.80 -98.44 26.01
CA ALA A 33 -66.28 -98.49 24.62
C ALA A 33 -66.89 -97.15 24.15
N GLU A 34 -67.53 -96.40 25.05
CA GLU A 34 -68.20 -95.13 24.73
C GLU A 34 -67.21 -93.96 24.55
N ARG A 35 -66.13 -93.95 25.35
CA ARG A 35 -65.04 -92.95 25.28
C ARG A 35 -64.24 -92.98 23.97
N LEU A 36 -64.07 -94.16 23.37
CA LEU A 36 -63.30 -94.34 22.13
C LEU A 36 -64.03 -93.76 20.90
N ASN A 37 -65.36 -93.77 20.88
CA ASN A 37 -66.15 -93.18 19.80
C ASN A 37 -66.22 -91.65 19.89
N GLN A 38 -66.30 -91.08 21.10
CA GLN A 38 -66.24 -89.63 21.28
C GLN A 38 -64.90 -89.04 20.82
N LEU A 39 -63.78 -89.70 21.10
CA LEU A 39 -62.44 -89.22 20.70
C LEU A 39 -62.25 -89.17 19.17
N LYS A 40 -62.84 -90.10 18.41
CA LYS A 40 -62.79 -90.08 16.93
C LYS A 40 -63.58 -88.92 16.33
N LEU A 41 -64.73 -88.57 16.93
CA LEU A 41 -65.52 -87.41 16.52
C LEU A 41 -64.80 -86.09 16.80
N TYR A 42 -64.14 -85.98 17.96
CA TYR A 42 -63.32 -84.80 18.29
C TYR A 42 -62.12 -84.63 17.35
N GLN A 43 -61.47 -85.72 16.94
CA GLN A 43 -60.35 -85.66 16.00
C GLN A 43 -60.75 -85.07 14.63
N GLY A 44 -61.92 -85.45 14.10
CA GLY A 44 -62.45 -84.91 12.85
C GLY A 44 -62.82 -83.42 12.93
N ALA A 45 -63.44 -83.02 14.04
CA ALA A 45 -63.83 -81.61 14.26
C ALA A 45 -62.60 -80.68 14.40
N ILE A 46 -61.57 -81.13 15.12
CA ILE A 46 -60.33 -80.36 15.32
C ILE A 46 -59.55 -80.20 14.01
N ALA A 47 -59.45 -81.26 13.21
CA ALA A 47 -58.75 -81.20 11.92
C ALA A 47 -59.41 -80.19 10.95
N SER A 48 -60.75 -80.11 10.94
CA SER A 48 -61.46 -79.10 10.14
C SER A 48 -61.20 -77.67 10.63
N GLN A 49 -61.25 -77.44 11.94
CA GLN A 49 -61.02 -76.10 12.52
C GLN A 49 -59.59 -75.60 12.28
N VAL A 50 -58.59 -76.48 12.33
CA VAL A 50 -57.19 -76.12 12.03
C VAL A 50 -57.03 -75.70 10.57
N SER A 51 -57.59 -76.46 9.62
CA SER A 51 -57.57 -76.10 8.19
C SER A 51 -58.24 -74.75 7.92
N ASP A 52 -59.35 -74.45 8.57
CA ASP A 52 -60.05 -73.16 8.39
C ASP A 52 -59.28 -71.99 9.00
N LEU A 53 -58.60 -72.21 10.13
CA LEU A 53 -57.70 -71.24 10.73
C LEU A 53 -56.48 -70.95 9.84
N GLU A 54 -55.87 -71.97 9.24
CA GLU A 54 -54.74 -71.82 8.31
C GLU A 54 -55.12 -71.02 7.05
N LYS A 55 -56.32 -71.26 6.51
CA LYS A 55 -56.85 -70.47 5.37
C LYS A 55 -57.14 -69.02 5.77
N SER A 56 -57.62 -68.79 7.00
CA SER A 56 -57.89 -67.45 7.53
C SER A 56 -56.60 -66.66 7.79
N THR A 57 -55.58 -67.30 8.36
CA THR A 57 -54.28 -66.67 8.64
C THR A 57 -53.52 -66.33 7.36
N THR A 58 -53.47 -67.24 6.38
CA THR A 58 -52.85 -66.97 5.07
C THR A 58 -53.54 -65.82 4.32
N LYS A 59 -54.88 -65.73 4.39
CA LYS A 59 -55.63 -64.60 3.83
C LYS A 59 -55.36 -63.28 4.55
N ARG A 60 -55.19 -63.30 5.88
CA ARG A 60 -54.81 -62.12 6.67
C ARG A 60 -53.38 -61.68 6.38
N GLN A 61 -52.45 -62.62 6.20
CA GLN A 61 -51.04 -62.35 5.91
C GLN A 61 -50.86 -61.67 4.54
N ARG A 62 -51.54 -62.16 3.49
CA ARG A 62 -51.57 -61.50 2.16
C ARG A 62 -52.26 -60.12 2.15
N ARG A 63 -53.13 -59.85 3.13
CA ARG A 63 -53.74 -58.52 3.30
C ARG A 63 -52.77 -57.55 3.99
N LEU A 64 -52.01 -58.05 4.96
CA LEU A 64 -50.95 -57.30 5.63
C LEU A 64 -49.85 -56.91 4.65
N GLU A 65 -49.34 -57.83 3.83
CA GLU A 65 -48.32 -57.55 2.82
C GLU A 65 -48.73 -56.46 1.82
N ARG A 66 -49.99 -56.47 1.36
CA ARG A 66 -50.52 -55.42 0.48
C ARG A 66 -50.61 -54.06 1.16
N LEU A 67 -51.11 -54.01 2.40
CA LEU A 67 -51.17 -52.76 3.16
C LEU A 67 -49.77 -52.23 3.48
N THR A 68 -48.77 -53.09 3.68
CA THR A 68 -47.39 -52.67 3.91
C THR A 68 -46.76 -52.05 2.64
N MET A 69 -47.02 -52.62 1.46
CA MET A 69 -46.55 -52.01 0.20
C MET A 69 -47.21 -50.65 -0.06
N GLU A 70 -48.52 -50.55 0.12
CA GLU A 70 -49.28 -49.30 -0.07
C GLU A 70 -48.82 -48.20 0.91
N LEU A 71 -48.47 -48.59 2.15
CA LEU A 71 -47.91 -47.68 3.15
C LEU A 71 -46.49 -47.23 2.80
N GLN A 72 -45.67 -48.10 2.19
CA GLN A 72 -44.34 -47.73 1.70
C GLN A 72 -44.41 -46.73 0.53
N GLU A 73 -45.30 -46.96 -0.44
CA GLU A 73 -45.51 -46.03 -1.57
C GLU A 73 -45.98 -44.65 -1.07
N LEU A 74 -46.98 -44.61 -0.18
CA LEU A 74 -47.45 -43.36 0.41
C LEU A 74 -46.38 -42.66 1.26
N THR A 75 -45.51 -43.40 1.94
CA THR A 75 -44.39 -42.81 2.68
C THR A 75 -43.38 -42.16 1.73
N THR A 76 -43.07 -42.80 0.59
CA THR A 76 -42.16 -42.22 -0.40
C THR A 76 -42.74 -40.99 -1.10
N GLU A 77 -44.04 -40.98 -1.39
CA GLU A 77 -44.73 -39.80 -1.92
C GLU A 77 -44.77 -38.66 -0.89
N GLN A 78 -45.08 -38.98 0.36
CA GLN A 78 -45.08 -38.02 1.45
C GLN A 78 -43.69 -37.44 1.73
N ASP A 79 -42.63 -38.25 1.69
CA ASP A 79 -41.25 -37.79 1.86
C ASP A 79 -40.82 -36.86 0.71
N ALA A 80 -41.26 -37.13 -0.52
CA ALA A 80 -41.03 -36.25 -1.66
C ALA A 80 -41.80 -34.93 -1.53
N GLU A 81 -43.06 -34.96 -1.10
CA GLU A 81 -43.87 -33.77 -0.84
C GLU A 81 -43.35 -32.95 0.34
N LEU A 82 -42.92 -33.59 1.44
CA LEU A 82 -42.26 -32.94 2.57
C LEU A 82 -40.93 -32.32 2.15
N GLY A 83 -40.16 -33.00 1.28
CA GLY A 83 -38.94 -32.46 0.69
C GLY A 83 -39.20 -31.19 -0.14
N LEU A 84 -40.27 -31.18 -0.94
CA LEU A 84 -40.71 -30.00 -1.70
C LEU A 84 -41.24 -28.89 -0.79
N HIS A 85 -42.00 -29.23 0.25
CA HIS A 85 -42.54 -28.28 1.23
C HIS A 85 -41.41 -27.63 2.04
N ASP A 86 -40.43 -28.41 2.51
CA ASP A 86 -39.26 -27.88 3.24
C ASP A 86 -38.35 -27.06 2.33
N ARG A 87 -38.26 -27.40 1.04
CA ARG A 87 -37.58 -26.56 0.06
C ARG A 87 -38.34 -25.25 -0.16
N GLY A 88 -39.66 -25.31 -0.35
CA GLY A 88 -40.51 -24.13 -0.50
C GLY A 88 -40.49 -23.22 0.74
N ARG A 89 -40.46 -23.81 1.94
CA ARG A 89 -40.35 -23.08 3.21
C ARG A 89 -38.97 -22.41 3.34
N ARG A 90 -37.89 -23.11 3.02
CA ARG A 90 -36.54 -22.51 2.97
C ARG A 90 -36.44 -21.36 1.98
N VAL A 91 -37.01 -21.51 0.78
CA VAL A 91 -37.07 -20.42 -0.21
C VAL A 91 -37.92 -19.28 0.34
N LEU A 92 -39.09 -19.53 0.91
CA LEU A 92 -39.96 -18.50 1.47
C LEU A 92 -39.29 -17.73 2.63
N ASP A 93 -38.67 -18.45 3.57
CA ASP A 93 -37.95 -17.86 4.70
C ASP A 93 -36.69 -17.10 4.23
N GLY A 94 -35.95 -17.66 3.26
CA GLY A 94 -34.83 -16.98 2.60
C GLY A 94 -35.26 -15.70 1.88
N THR A 95 -36.38 -15.74 1.15
CA THR A 95 -36.95 -14.58 0.46
C THR A 95 -37.41 -13.53 1.47
N ARG A 96 -38.05 -13.94 2.57
CA ARG A 96 -38.50 -13.05 3.64
C ARG A 96 -37.32 -12.38 4.33
N ASN A 97 -36.27 -13.13 4.64
CA ASN A 97 -35.05 -12.61 5.24
C ASN A 97 -34.33 -11.67 4.29
N GLN A 98 -34.17 -12.04 3.01
CA GLN A 98 -33.51 -11.18 2.03
C GLN A 98 -34.30 -9.89 1.77
N VAL A 99 -35.64 -9.96 1.71
CA VAL A 99 -36.50 -8.76 1.64
C VAL A 99 -36.38 -7.91 2.90
N TYR A 100 -36.28 -8.53 4.09
CA TYR A 100 -36.06 -7.81 5.35
C TYR A 100 -34.71 -7.10 5.37
N TYR A 101 -33.62 -7.78 4.98
CA TYR A 101 -32.30 -7.19 4.87
C TYR A 101 -32.29 -6.08 3.82
N GLN A 102 -32.79 -6.32 2.61
CA GLN A 102 -32.84 -5.32 1.55
C GLN A 102 -33.70 -4.10 1.94
N LYS A 103 -34.84 -4.27 2.62
CA LYS A 103 -35.66 -3.14 3.10
C LYS A 103 -35.05 -2.42 4.30
N GLY A 104 -34.38 -3.14 5.21
CA GLY A 104 -33.68 -2.58 6.36
C GLY A 104 -32.44 -1.78 5.97
N THR A 105 -31.75 -2.18 4.90
CA THR A 105 -30.58 -1.48 4.33
C THR A 105 -30.93 -0.56 3.15
N SER A 106 -32.19 -0.50 2.69
CA SER A 106 -32.59 0.29 1.50
C SER A 106 -32.46 1.81 1.66
N ARG A 107 -32.19 2.34 2.86
CA ARG A 107 -31.87 3.76 3.02
C ARG A 107 -30.41 4.02 2.64
N ASN A 108 -30.15 4.24 1.34
CA ASN A 108 -28.99 4.95 0.76
C ASN A 108 -27.73 4.16 0.31
N TYR A 109 -27.71 2.82 0.25
CA TYR A 109 -26.51 2.06 -0.19
C TYR A 109 -26.50 1.62 -1.66
N LEU A 110 -27.27 2.30 -2.52
CA LEU A 110 -27.16 2.12 -3.97
C LEU A 110 -25.96 2.93 -4.47
N VAL A 111 -25.07 2.30 -5.23
CA VAL A 111 -24.01 3.03 -5.96
C VAL A 111 -24.69 4.07 -6.85
N PRO A 112 -24.37 5.37 -6.76
CA PRO A 112 -24.90 6.37 -7.67
C PRO A 112 -24.59 5.96 -9.12
N CYS A 113 -25.62 5.61 -9.89
CA CYS A 113 -25.49 5.39 -11.33
C CYS A 113 -25.31 6.74 -12.01
N SER A 114 -24.08 7.25 -12.04
CA SER A 114 -23.66 8.11 -13.13
C SER A 114 -23.54 7.21 -14.36
N SER A 115 -24.36 7.44 -15.39
CA SER A 115 -24.35 6.71 -16.67
C SER A 115 -23.10 6.95 -17.53
N SER A 116 -22.09 7.63 -16.99
CA SER A 116 -20.73 7.54 -17.48
C SER A 116 -20.20 6.14 -17.17
N SER A 117 -19.71 5.43 -18.17
CA SER A 117 -18.69 4.39 -18.00
C SER A 117 -17.75 4.74 -16.83
N PRO A 118 -17.18 3.78 -16.08
CA PRO A 118 -16.02 4.03 -15.25
C PRO A 118 -14.80 4.33 -16.15
N ALA A 119 -14.92 5.31 -17.06
CA ALA A 119 -13.84 6.23 -17.25
C ALA A 119 -13.61 6.80 -15.84
N ALA A 120 -12.65 6.19 -15.13
CA ALA A 120 -11.88 6.94 -14.18
C ALA A 120 -11.72 8.33 -14.80
N ASP A 121 -12.07 9.40 -14.07
CA ASP A 121 -11.44 10.69 -14.36
C ASP A 121 -10.00 10.34 -14.72
N PRO A 122 -9.49 10.74 -15.90
CA PRO A 122 -8.14 10.40 -16.32
C PRO A 122 -7.18 11.18 -15.42
N LEU A 123 -7.18 10.81 -14.14
CA LEU A 123 -6.24 11.18 -13.12
C LEU A 123 -4.94 10.61 -13.64
N GLU A 124 -4.00 11.51 -13.87
CA GLU A 124 -2.68 11.15 -14.30
C GLU A 124 -2.14 10.07 -13.36
N SER A 125 -1.72 8.94 -13.94
CA SER A 125 -1.08 7.88 -13.19
C SER A 125 0.07 8.46 -12.36
N PRO A 126 0.26 8.02 -11.11
CA PRO A 126 1.33 8.54 -10.28
C PRO A 126 2.67 8.18 -10.90
N CYS A 127 3.72 8.89 -10.48
CA CYS A 127 5.06 8.60 -10.99
C CYS A 127 5.42 7.13 -10.71
N PRO A 128 5.92 6.36 -11.70
CA PRO A 128 6.35 4.97 -11.50
C PRO A 128 7.64 4.85 -10.66
N LEU A 129 8.16 5.99 -10.17
CA LEU A 129 9.41 6.14 -9.45
C LEU A 129 9.17 6.89 -8.14
N SER A 130 9.94 6.55 -7.11
CA SER A 130 9.99 7.29 -5.84
C SER A 130 11.43 7.39 -5.34
N LEU A 131 11.67 8.28 -4.36
CA LEU A 131 12.95 8.31 -3.67
C LEU A 131 13.02 7.18 -2.64
N TYR A 132 14.14 6.47 -2.66
CA TYR A 132 14.40 5.33 -1.80
C TYR A 132 14.28 5.73 -0.33
N GLY A 133 13.44 5.03 0.42
CA GLY A 133 13.23 5.22 1.85
C GLY A 133 12.43 6.46 2.27
N PHE A 134 12.14 7.44 1.40
CA PHE A 134 11.22 8.53 1.77
C PHE A 134 9.78 8.02 1.93
N SER A 135 9.42 6.98 1.17
CA SER A 135 8.09 6.36 1.23
C SER A 135 7.79 5.66 2.56
N VAL A 136 8.79 5.33 3.38
CA VAL A 136 8.54 4.66 4.67
C VAL A 136 8.29 5.65 5.80
N PHE A 137 8.58 6.94 5.61
CA PHE A 137 8.34 7.96 6.63
C PHE A 137 6.83 8.23 6.84
N TYR A 138 6.00 7.92 5.85
CA TYR A 138 4.54 7.87 6.00
C TYR A 138 4.07 6.85 7.04
N ASN A 139 4.87 5.80 7.29
CA ASN A 139 4.55 4.75 8.24
C ASN A 139 4.98 5.11 9.67
N CYS A 140 5.66 6.26 9.85
CA CYS A 140 6.10 6.72 11.17
C CYS A 140 5.01 7.42 11.99
N VAL A 141 3.80 7.64 11.44
CA VAL A 141 2.79 8.54 12.02
C VAL A 141 2.40 8.15 13.46
N GLY A 142 2.51 9.15 14.35
CA GLY A 142 2.41 9.04 15.81
C GLY A 142 1.00 9.01 16.40
N ASP A 143 0.98 8.85 17.73
CA ASP A 143 -0.12 8.29 18.53
C ASP A 143 -1.52 8.79 18.20
N CYS A 144 -2.39 7.82 17.95
CA CYS A 144 -3.81 8.05 17.82
C CYS A 144 -4.53 7.51 19.05
N ALA A 145 -5.46 8.31 19.56
CA ALA A 145 -6.31 7.91 20.66
C ALA A 145 -7.00 6.57 20.34
N ARG A 146 -7.14 5.72 21.35
CA ARG A 146 -7.80 4.42 21.21
C ARG A 146 -9.15 4.61 20.51
N PRO A 147 -9.43 3.88 19.42
CA PRO A 147 -10.67 4.07 18.68
C PRO A 147 -11.89 3.84 19.58
N GLN A 148 -12.85 4.76 19.52
CA GLN A 148 -14.11 4.63 20.24
C GLN A 148 -15.04 3.71 19.45
N GLU A 149 -15.63 2.72 20.11
CA GLU A 149 -16.43 1.68 19.45
C GLU A 149 -17.59 2.27 18.64
N ASP A 150 -18.31 3.24 19.20
CA ASP A 150 -19.44 3.91 18.54
C ASP A 150 -19.02 4.64 17.26
N SER A 151 -17.86 5.31 17.27
CA SER A 151 -17.36 6.02 16.09
C SER A 151 -16.88 5.06 15.01
N VAL A 152 -16.27 3.93 15.40
CA VAL A 152 -15.86 2.90 14.43
C VAL A 152 -17.08 2.21 13.82
N ALA A 153 -18.06 1.84 14.63
CA ALA A 153 -19.29 1.21 14.13
C ALA A 153 -20.05 2.13 13.16
N ALA A 154 -20.15 3.42 13.48
CA ALA A 154 -20.75 4.42 12.59
C ALA A 154 -19.94 4.59 11.29
N PHE A 155 -18.60 4.57 11.37
CA PHE A 155 -17.72 4.65 10.21
C PHE A 155 -17.89 3.44 9.28
N LEU A 156 -17.82 2.21 9.81
CA LEU A 156 -18.01 0.99 9.01
C LEU A 156 -19.39 0.95 8.36
N LYS A 157 -20.44 1.37 9.08
CA LYS A 157 -21.79 1.49 8.52
C LYS A 157 -21.89 2.49 7.37
N LEU A 158 -21.03 3.51 7.34
CA LEU A 158 -20.97 4.52 6.29
C LEU A 158 -20.22 4.02 5.04
N CYS A 159 -19.07 3.36 5.21
CA CYS A 159 -18.15 3.06 4.10
C CYS A 159 -18.06 1.57 3.72
N ALA A 160 -18.35 0.66 4.64
CA ALA A 160 -18.13 -0.78 4.46
C ALA A 160 -19.10 -1.62 5.33
N PRO A 161 -20.42 -1.60 5.03
CA PRO A 161 -21.47 -2.08 5.93
C PRO A 161 -21.45 -3.59 6.22
N LEU A 162 -20.72 -4.38 5.42
CA LEU A 162 -20.56 -5.83 5.65
C LEU A 162 -19.39 -6.15 6.58
N PHE A 163 -18.47 -5.22 6.81
CA PHE A 163 -17.30 -5.40 7.66
C PHE A 163 -17.68 -5.09 9.11
N GLN A 164 -17.04 -5.80 10.04
CA GLN A 164 -17.35 -5.70 11.46
C GLN A 164 -16.13 -5.27 12.27
N TRP A 165 -16.37 -4.58 13.38
CA TRP A 165 -15.32 -4.22 14.33
C TRP A 165 -15.29 -5.24 15.47
N SER A 166 -14.12 -5.81 15.75
CA SER A 166 -13.86 -6.57 16.97
C SER A 166 -13.28 -5.64 18.03
N ALA A 167 -14.06 -5.29 19.05
CA ALA A 167 -13.59 -4.43 20.14
C ALA A 167 -12.53 -5.11 21.02
N GLU A 168 -12.61 -6.44 21.16
CA GLU A 168 -11.66 -7.24 21.93
C GLU A 168 -10.28 -7.27 21.27
N GLU A 169 -10.25 -7.49 19.95
CA GLU A 169 -9.00 -7.58 19.20
C GLU A 169 -8.54 -6.23 18.64
N LEU A 170 -9.40 -5.19 18.69
CA LEU A 170 -9.21 -3.90 18.03
C LEU A 170 -8.96 -4.03 16.52
N LEU A 171 -9.73 -4.88 15.85
CA LEU A 171 -9.53 -5.23 14.43
C LEU A 171 -10.80 -5.19 13.60
N VAL A 172 -10.66 -4.76 12.34
CA VAL A 172 -11.68 -4.92 11.31
C VAL A 172 -11.68 -6.38 10.82
N LYS A 173 -12.85 -7.03 10.92
CA LYS A 173 -13.08 -8.39 10.45
C LYS A 173 -13.64 -8.38 9.02
N PRO A 174 -13.25 -9.36 8.18
CA PRO A 174 -13.80 -9.52 6.85
C PRO A 174 -15.32 -9.81 6.91
N PRO A 175 -16.05 -9.56 5.82
CA PRO A 175 -17.49 -9.80 5.78
C PRO A 175 -17.84 -11.28 5.91
N PHE A 176 -18.96 -11.54 6.59
CA PHE A 176 -19.59 -12.85 6.61
C PHE A 176 -20.58 -12.97 5.45
N PHE A 177 -20.48 -14.05 4.68
CA PHE A 177 -21.42 -14.36 3.60
C PHE A 177 -22.28 -15.56 3.98
N PHE A 178 -23.57 -15.49 3.67
CA PHE A 178 -24.47 -16.64 3.75
C PHE A 178 -24.21 -17.59 2.58
N ASP A 179 -24.37 -18.90 2.83
CA ASP A 179 -24.27 -19.93 1.80
C ASP A 179 -25.46 -19.91 0.81
N GLU A 180 -26.51 -19.14 1.11
CA GLU A 180 -27.68 -19.00 0.24
C GLU A 180 -27.40 -18.02 -0.92
N PRO A 181 -27.82 -18.34 -2.16
CA PRO A 181 -27.55 -17.50 -3.32
C PRO A 181 -28.44 -16.25 -3.32
N CYS A 182 -27.92 -15.17 -3.90
CA CYS A 182 -28.63 -13.91 -4.05
C CYS A 182 -29.79 -14.07 -5.04
N LEU A 183 -31.03 -13.92 -4.57
CA LEU A 183 -32.23 -14.09 -5.40
C LEU A 183 -32.36 -13.07 -6.56
N LEU A 184 -31.61 -11.96 -6.54
CA LEU A 184 -31.56 -11.01 -7.66
C LEU A 184 -30.80 -11.57 -8.88
N GLU A 185 -29.87 -12.52 -8.66
CA GLU A 185 -29.08 -13.18 -9.72
C GLU A 185 -29.65 -14.56 -10.12
N CYS A 186 -30.53 -15.15 -9.29
CA CYS A 186 -31.10 -16.48 -9.52
C CYS A 186 -32.25 -16.54 -10.53
N SER A 187 -32.78 -15.39 -10.97
CA SER A 187 -34.07 -15.32 -11.67
C SER A 187 -34.11 -15.83 -13.11
N ALA A 188 -32.97 -16.11 -13.76
CA ALA A 188 -32.94 -16.50 -15.18
C ALA A 188 -33.03 -18.02 -15.42
N GLU A 189 -32.39 -18.84 -14.61
CA GLU A 189 -32.36 -20.31 -14.80
C GLU A 189 -33.52 -21.01 -14.07
N GLU A 190 -33.94 -20.53 -12.90
CA GLU A 190 -35.08 -21.11 -12.17
C GLU A 190 -36.43 -20.79 -12.84
N ALA A 191 -36.56 -19.64 -13.51
CA ALA A 191 -37.73 -19.34 -14.34
C ALA A 191 -37.82 -20.24 -15.59
N ALA A 192 -36.68 -20.67 -16.14
CA ALA A 192 -36.62 -21.65 -17.24
C ALA A 192 -36.90 -23.08 -16.75
N ALA A 193 -36.45 -23.45 -15.54
CA ALA A 193 -36.73 -24.74 -14.93
C ALA A 193 -38.22 -24.89 -14.54
N MET A 194 -38.83 -23.85 -13.94
CA MET A 194 -40.25 -23.86 -13.56
C MET A 194 -41.23 -23.81 -14.75
N SER A 195 -40.79 -23.33 -15.92
CA SER A 195 -41.60 -23.34 -17.15
C SER A 195 -41.54 -24.66 -17.91
N SER A 196 -40.58 -25.54 -17.60
CA SER A 196 -40.41 -26.85 -18.26
C SER A 196 -41.25 -27.98 -17.66
N SER A 197 -41.86 -27.79 -16.47
CA SER A 197 -42.81 -28.73 -15.89
C SER A 197 -44.26 -28.23 -16.01
N SER A 198 -44.79 -28.18 -17.23
CA SER A 198 -46.22 -27.94 -17.46
C SER A 198 -46.91 -29.19 -17.99
N HIS A 199 -47.67 -29.85 -17.11
CA HIS A 199 -48.95 -30.42 -17.50
C HIS A 199 -49.99 -29.29 -17.46
N SER A 200 -50.49 -28.89 -18.62
CA SER A 200 -51.59 -27.92 -18.80
C SER A 200 -52.96 -28.64 -18.72
N PRO A 201 -54.14 -27.96 -18.64
CA PRO A 201 -54.37 -26.51 -18.78
C PRO A 201 -55.45 -25.85 -17.87
N SER A 202 -55.44 -24.51 -17.78
CA SER A 202 -56.60 -23.64 -18.11
C SER A 202 -56.18 -22.15 -18.14
N PRO A 203 -56.69 -21.32 -19.08
CA PRO A 203 -56.20 -19.97 -19.32
C PRO A 203 -57.09 -18.89 -18.70
N SER A 204 -56.56 -18.12 -17.74
CA SER A 204 -57.14 -16.83 -17.36
C SER A 204 -56.02 -15.81 -17.13
N SER A 205 -55.80 -14.98 -18.14
CA SER A 205 -55.21 -13.64 -18.11
C SER A 205 -54.20 -13.31 -16.99
N LEU A 206 -52.91 -13.38 -17.30
CA LEU A 206 -51.91 -12.43 -16.81
C LEU A 206 -50.85 -12.33 -17.90
N THR A 207 -50.85 -11.20 -18.62
CA THR A 207 -49.80 -10.82 -19.55
C THR A 207 -48.50 -10.57 -18.77
N MET A 208 -47.71 -11.61 -18.54
CA MET A 208 -46.30 -11.45 -18.18
C MET A 208 -45.55 -10.94 -19.41
N LYS A 209 -45.42 -9.62 -19.50
CA LYS A 209 -44.35 -8.98 -20.27
C LYS A 209 -43.03 -9.54 -19.78
N ASP A 210 -42.22 -10.01 -20.73
CA ASP A 210 -40.80 -10.36 -20.70
C ASP A 210 -40.20 -10.75 -19.33
N PRO A 211 -39.60 -11.95 -19.17
CA PRO A 211 -38.85 -12.25 -17.95
C PRO A 211 -37.82 -11.15 -17.71
N PRO A 212 -37.75 -10.56 -16.50
CA PRO A 212 -36.80 -9.51 -16.21
C PRO A 212 -35.40 -10.06 -16.51
N LEU A 213 -34.64 -9.33 -17.34
CA LEU A 213 -33.22 -9.58 -17.57
C LEU A 213 -32.54 -9.84 -16.22
N PRO A 214 -31.61 -10.82 -16.12
CA PRO A 214 -30.88 -11.05 -14.88
C PRO A 214 -30.27 -9.72 -14.41
N THR A 215 -30.73 -9.24 -13.26
CA THR A 215 -30.29 -7.97 -12.70
C THR A 215 -29.16 -8.26 -11.75
N GLU A 216 -27.93 -7.92 -12.13
CA GLU A 216 -26.78 -8.00 -11.24
C GLU A 216 -27.06 -7.22 -9.95
N CYS A 217 -26.82 -7.85 -8.80
CA CYS A 217 -27.04 -7.21 -7.52
C CYS A 217 -25.94 -6.19 -7.25
N ARG A 218 -26.31 -4.90 -7.16
CA ARG A 218 -25.38 -3.77 -6.92
C ARG A 218 -25.41 -3.25 -5.48
N ASN A 219 -26.06 -3.96 -4.57
CA ASN A 219 -26.15 -3.55 -3.19
C ASN A 219 -24.87 -3.93 -2.44
N ALA A 220 -24.02 -2.97 -2.12
CA ALA A 220 -22.77 -3.20 -1.38
C ALA A 220 -22.99 -3.79 0.04
N ALA A 221 -24.23 -3.77 0.56
CA ALA A 221 -24.62 -4.41 1.81
C ALA A 221 -25.23 -5.81 1.61
N CYS A 222 -25.16 -6.41 0.42
CA CYS A 222 -25.67 -7.77 0.19
C CYS A 222 -24.69 -8.81 0.76
N ALA A 223 -25.14 -9.54 1.78
CA ALA A 223 -24.38 -10.60 2.46
C ALA A 223 -24.65 -12.02 1.90
N TYR A 224 -25.49 -12.15 0.87
CA TYR A 224 -25.78 -13.44 0.24
C TYR A 224 -24.69 -13.83 -0.75
N TRP A 225 -24.65 -15.09 -1.18
CA TRP A 225 -23.66 -15.57 -2.15
C TRP A 225 -24.02 -15.12 -3.58
N HIS A 226 -23.04 -14.64 -4.34
CA HIS A 226 -23.19 -14.21 -5.74
C HIS A 226 -22.43 -15.15 -6.67
N ARG A 227 -22.91 -15.28 -7.92
CA ARG A 227 -22.28 -16.16 -8.92
C ARG A 227 -20.83 -15.72 -9.23
N ASP A 228 -20.61 -14.41 -9.27
CA ASP A 228 -19.27 -13.80 -9.33
C ASP A 228 -19.02 -12.98 -8.06
N GLN A 229 -18.65 -13.68 -6.99
CA GLN A 229 -18.35 -13.06 -5.69
C GLN A 229 -17.21 -12.04 -5.77
N LEU A 230 -16.25 -12.23 -6.69
CA LEU A 230 -15.13 -11.31 -6.86
C LEU A 230 -15.60 -9.99 -7.49
N ALA A 231 -16.47 -10.03 -8.50
CA ALA A 231 -17.11 -8.85 -9.05
C ALA A 231 -17.93 -8.10 -8.00
N HIS A 232 -18.70 -8.81 -7.17
CA HIS A 232 -19.46 -8.20 -6.06
C HIS A 232 -18.54 -7.51 -5.05
N MET A 233 -17.43 -8.14 -4.67
CA MET A 233 -16.42 -7.52 -3.80
C MET A 233 -15.81 -6.26 -4.41
N ARG A 234 -15.58 -6.23 -5.72
CA ARG A 234 -15.10 -5.01 -6.41
C ARG A 234 -16.14 -3.88 -6.37
N VAL A 235 -17.44 -4.20 -6.41
CA VAL A 235 -18.52 -3.21 -6.19
C VAL A 235 -18.47 -2.64 -4.77
N ILE A 236 -18.24 -3.49 -3.76
CA ILE A 236 -18.08 -3.06 -2.36
C ILE A 236 -16.87 -2.10 -2.21
N VAL A 237 -15.75 -2.41 -2.87
CA VAL A 237 -14.58 -1.52 -2.89
C VAL A 237 -14.92 -0.17 -3.53
N GLN A 238 -15.63 -0.17 -4.65
CA GLN A 238 -16.07 1.09 -5.29
C GLN A 238 -16.97 1.91 -4.38
N PHE A 239 -17.88 1.26 -3.65
CA PHE A 239 -18.72 1.92 -2.65
C PHE A 239 -17.88 2.54 -1.53
N CYS A 240 -16.94 1.79 -0.96
CA CYS A 240 -16.02 2.28 0.07
C CYS A 240 -15.19 3.47 -0.44
N VAL A 241 -14.58 3.35 -1.62
CA VAL A 241 -13.80 4.43 -2.23
C VAL A 241 -14.69 5.64 -2.51
N ALA A 242 -15.91 5.46 -3.00
CA ALA A 242 -16.86 6.56 -3.24
C ALA A 242 -17.23 7.29 -1.96
N ALA A 243 -17.48 6.56 -0.86
CA ALA A 243 -17.74 7.15 0.45
C ALA A 243 -16.54 7.98 0.96
N LEU A 244 -15.31 7.55 0.64
CA LEU A 244 -14.07 8.23 1.03
C LEU A 244 -13.66 9.38 0.09
N ARG A 245 -14.19 9.44 -1.15
CA ARG A 245 -13.83 10.47 -2.14
C ARG A 245 -14.25 11.87 -1.72
N GLY A 246 -15.28 12.01 -0.88
CA GLY A 246 -15.81 13.30 -0.44
C GLY A 246 -14.88 14.10 0.46
N MET A 247 -13.92 13.48 1.17
CA MET A 247 -13.13 14.20 2.18
C MET A 247 -11.67 14.44 1.81
N CYS A 248 -11.24 14.11 0.60
CA CYS A 248 -9.84 14.33 0.20
C CYS A 248 -9.77 15.29 -0.99
N VAL A 249 -8.59 15.89 -1.18
CA VAL A 249 -8.28 16.53 -2.46
C VAL A 249 -8.42 15.48 -3.57
N LYS A 250 -9.04 15.87 -4.69
CA LYS A 250 -9.31 14.95 -5.81
C LYS A 250 -8.02 14.33 -6.38
N ASP A 251 -6.95 15.13 -6.43
CA ASP A 251 -5.63 14.73 -6.91
C ASP A 251 -4.90 13.84 -5.89
N GLU A 252 -4.48 12.65 -6.30
CA GLU A 252 -3.74 11.70 -5.47
C GLU A 252 -2.27 12.11 -5.21
N ARG A 253 -1.74 13.03 -6.00
CA ARG A 253 -0.42 13.65 -5.80
C ARG A 253 -0.41 14.72 -4.73
N LEU A 254 -1.58 15.17 -4.28
CA LEU A 254 -1.70 16.23 -3.28
C LEU A 254 -2.21 15.71 -1.93
N CYS A 255 -2.44 14.40 -1.78
CA CYS A 255 -2.99 13.83 -0.56
C CYS A 255 -2.66 12.34 -0.39
N CYS A 256 -1.95 11.99 0.68
CA CYS A 256 -1.64 10.60 1.00
C CYS A 256 -2.89 9.74 1.25
N VAL A 257 -3.97 10.29 1.81
CA VAL A 257 -5.25 9.57 1.99
C VAL A 257 -5.90 9.27 0.63
N ARG A 258 -5.82 10.20 -0.33
CA ARG A 258 -6.30 9.98 -1.71
C ARG A 258 -5.45 8.91 -2.42
N ARG A 259 -4.13 8.94 -2.23
CA ARG A 259 -3.22 7.90 -2.73
C ARG A 259 -3.56 6.52 -2.17
N LEU A 260 -3.84 6.40 -0.87
CA LEU A 260 -4.25 5.15 -0.21
C LEU A 260 -5.53 4.57 -0.83
N THR A 261 -6.56 5.41 -1.03
CA THR A 261 -7.85 4.96 -1.59
C THR A 261 -7.78 4.63 -3.08
N SER A 262 -6.96 5.35 -3.85
CA SER A 262 -6.72 5.04 -5.26
C SER A 262 -5.92 3.75 -5.42
N ARG A 263 -4.92 3.51 -4.55
CA ARG A 263 -4.19 2.23 -4.46
C ARG A 263 -5.15 1.07 -4.19
N LEU A 264 -6.04 1.21 -3.20
CA LEU A 264 -7.07 0.20 -2.90
C LEU A 264 -7.90 -0.14 -4.14
N SER A 265 -8.37 0.88 -4.85
CA SER A 265 -9.19 0.70 -6.06
C SER A 265 -8.44 -0.06 -7.16
N ARG A 266 -7.15 0.25 -7.38
CA ARG A 266 -6.32 -0.41 -8.39
C ARG A 266 -6.03 -1.87 -8.00
N GLN A 267 -5.51 -2.09 -6.79
CA GLN A 267 -5.16 -3.43 -6.31
C GLN A 267 -6.37 -4.37 -6.21
N ALA A 268 -7.54 -3.87 -5.80
CA ALA A 268 -8.76 -4.68 -5.78
C ALA A 268 -9.26 -5.07 -7.17
N HIS A 269 -9.00 -4.25 -8.18
CA HIS A 269 -9.33 -4.58 -9.58
C HIS A 269 -8.44 -5.72 -10.10
N GLU A 270 -7.16 -5.71 -9.73
CA GLU A 270 -6.16 -6.70 -10.14
C GLU A 270 -6.19 -7.99 -9.30
N ALA A 271 -6.80 -7.95 -8.12
CA ALA A 271 -6.86 -9.10 -7.22
C ALA A 271 -7.54 -10.31 -7.89
N GLU A 272 -6.91 -11.48 -7.72
CA GLU A 272 -7.36 -12.76 -8.28
C GLU A 272 -8.34 -13.51 -7.36
N SER A 273 -8.52 -13.07 -6.10
CA SER A 273 -9.39 -13.73 -5.12
C SER A 273 -10.14 -12.77 -4.20
N VAL A 274 -11.29 -13.22 -3.70
CA VAL A 274 -12.11 -12.51 -2.69
C VAL A 274 -11.32 -12.28 -1.40
N SER A 275 -10.51 -13.26 -0.98
CA SER A 275 -9.71 -13.15 0.25
C SER A 275 -8.72 -11.99 0.20
N VAL A 276 -8.05 -11.80 -0.94
CA VAL A 276 -7.12 -10.68 -1.14
C VAL A 276 -7.87 -9.35 -1.13
N VAL A 277 -9.03 -9.25 -1.80
CA VAL A 277 -9.85 -8.02 -1.75
C VAL A 277 -10.29 -7.69 -0.33
N CYS A 278 -10.75 -8.69 0.44
CA CYS A 278 -11.12 -8.50 1.84
C CYS A 278 -9.93 -8.03 2.69
N ALA A 279 -8.75 -8.63 2.52
CA ALA A 279 -7.53 -8.24 3.23
C ALA A 279 -7.13 -6.79 2.91
N LEU A 280 -7.17 -6.39 1.63
CA LEU A 280 -6.92 -5.02 1.19
C LEU A 280 -7.88 -4.02 1.83
N VAL A 281 -9.18 -4.30 1.83
CA VAL A 281 -10.19 -3.42 2.44
C VAL A 281 -9.99 -3.35 3.95
N CYS A 282 -9.77 -4.48 4.62
CA CYS A 282 -9.48 -4.51 6.05
C CYS A 282 -8.23 -3.68 6.39
N GLU A 283 -7.13 -3.81 5.64
CA GLU A 283 -5.89 -3.03 5.85
C GLU A 283 -6.17 -1.53 5.77
N VAL A 284 -6.87 -1.08 4.73
CA VAL A 284 -7.16 0.36 4.55
C VAL A 284 -8.11 0.87 5.64
N LEU A 285 -9.17 0.15 5.96
CA LEU A 285 -10.09 0.53 7.03
C LEU A 285 -9.37 0.57 8.39
N GLN A 286 -8.53 -0.43 8.66
CA GLN A 286 -7.72 -0.49 9.87
C GLN A 286 -6.77 0.70 9.96
N THR A 287 -6.10 1.07 8.86
CA THR A 287 -5.23 2.25 8.78
C THR A 287 -6.01 3.55 9.02
N LEU A 288 -7.20 3.72 8.43
CA LEU A 288 -8.04 4.92 8.66
C LEU A 288 -8.56 5.01 10.10
N ILE A 289 -8.86 3.85 10.72
CA ILE A 289 -9.28 3.78 12.12
C ILE A 289 -8.09 4.10 13.04
N GLY A 290 -6.97 3.43 12.81
CA GLY A 290 -5.74 3.55 13.57
C GLY A 290 -5.17 4.97 13.53
N LEU A 291 -5.32 5.69 12.41
CA LEU A 291 -4.93 7.10 12.29
C LEU A 291 -5.98 8.09 12.85
N GLY A 292 -7.11 7.62 13.36
CA GLY A 292 -8.19 8.47 13.88
C GLY A 292 -8.98 9.25 12.81
N LEU A 293 -8.69 9.05 11.52
CA LEU A 293 -9.38 9.70 10.40
C LEU A 293 -10.87 9.33 10.34
N HIS A 294 -11.23 8.14 10.82
CA HIS A 294 -12.62 7.69 10.96
C HIS A 294 -13.51 8.64 11.79
N VAL A 295 -12.94 9.38 12.76
CA VAL A 295 -13.70 10.31 13.61
C VAL A 295 -14.14 11.55 12.81
N HIS A 296 -13.24 12.10 12.01
CA HIS A 296 -13.55 13.22 11.11
C HIS A 296 -14.64 12.81 10.11
N LEU A 297 -14.49 11.61 9.57
CA LEU A 297 -15.40 10.95 8.64
C LEU A 297 -16.84 10.83 9.15
N VAL A 298 -17.02 10.44 10.41
CA VAL A 298 -18.35 10.26 11.02
C VAL A 298 -18.94 11.58 11.50
N LYS A 299 -18.13 12.46 12.11
CA LYS A 299 -18.60 13.72 12.72
C LYS A 299 -18.80 14.85 11.70
N GLY A 300 -18.29 14.70 10.47
CA GLY A 300 -18.38 15.70 9.41
C GLY A 300 -19.81 16.11 9.02
N GLY A 301 -20.82 15.28 9.36
CA GLY A 301 -22.25 15.64 9.40
C GLY A 301 -22.93 15.91 8.06
N GLU A 302 -22.22 16.50 7.10
CA GLU A 302 -22.64 16.76 5.73
C GLU A 302 -21.44 16.41 4.84
N LEU A 303 -21.70 15.98 3.59
CA LEU A 303 -20.66 15.81 2.57
C LEU A 303 -20.00 17.18 2.35
N ALA A 304 -19.00 17.51 3.17
CA ALA A 304 -18.16 18.67 2.94
C ALA A 304 -17.63 18.52 1.51
N PRO A 305 -17.74 19.55 0.67
CA PRO A 305 -17.15 19.50 -0.66
C PRO A 305 -15.68 19.12 -0.52
N ALA A 306 -15.16 18.36 -1.50
CA ALA A 306 -13.76 17.91 -1.53
C ALA A 306 -12.85 19.02 -1.00
N MET A 307 -12.04 18.70 0.02
CA MET A 307 -11.19 19.70 0.68
C MET A 307 -10.47 20.53 -0.37
N GLY A 308 -10.62 21.86 -0.32
CA GLY A 308 -9.84 22.74 -1.18
C GLY A 308 -8.35 22.41 -1.03
N ALA A 309 -7.65 22.27 -2.14
CA ALA A 309 -6.20 22.23 -2.12
C ALA A 309 -5.71 23.68 -2.19
N PRO A 310 -5.31 24.31 -1.06
CA PRO A 310 -4.69 25.63 -1.16
C PRO A 310 -3.46 25.49 -2.06
N ALA A 311 -3.29 26.45 -2.95
CA ALA A 311 -2.18 26.57 -3.87
C ALA A 311 -1.68 28.01 -3.84
N VAL A 312 -0.43 28.23 -4.24
CA VAL A 312 0.17 29.57 -4.30
C VAL A 312 0.15 30.06 -5.75
N ASN A 313 -0.12 31.33 -5.97
CA ASN A 313 0.02 31.91 -7.30
C ASN A 313 1.52 32.00 -7.65
N ALA A 314 1.90 31.61 -8.88
CA ALA A 314 3.28 31.71 -9.34
C ALA A 314 3.85 33.14 -9.18
N ALA A 315 3.03 34.16 -9.44
CA ALA A 315 3.41 35.55 -9.22
C ALA A 315 3.75 35.83 -7.75
N ASP A 316 2.96 35.32 -6.81
CA ASP A 316 3.21 35.56 -5.38
C ASP A 316 4.53 34.93 -4.94
N VAL A 317 4.87 33.74 -5.45
CA VAL A 317 6.14 33.04 -5.16
C VAL A 317 7.33 33.87 -5.65
N GLU A 318 7.27 34.42 -6.87
CA GLU A 318 8.34 35.27 -7.41
C GLU A 318 8.57 36.55 -6.59
N HIS A 319 7.51 37.11 -5.99
CA HIS A 319 7.59 38.36 -5.22
C HIS A 319 7.99 38.16 -3.75
N THR A 320 7.67 37.01 -3.17
CA THR A 320 7.86 36.74 -1.73
C THR A 320 9.04 35.82 -1.42
N GLY A 321 9.52 35.06 -2.41
CA GLY A 321 10.72 34.24 -2.27
C GLY A 321 11.98 35.09 -2.03
N PRO A 322 13.04 34.48 -1.46
CA PRO A 322 14.30 35.17 -1.23
C PRO A 322 14.93 35.57 -2.57
N PRO A 323 15.52 36.78 -2.68
CA PRO A 323 16.21 37.16 -3.91
C PRO A 323 17.38 36.21 -4.17
N ARG A 324 17.63 35.89 -5.44
CA ARG A 324 18.66 34.92 -5.88
C ARG A 324 20.03 35.12 -5.21
N GLY A 325 20.43 36.36 -4.95
CA GLY A 325 21.71 36.68 -4.29
C GLY A 325 21.80 36.29 -2.80
N ASP A 326 20.68 36.11 -2.11
CA ASP A 326 20.64 35.68 -0.72
C ASP A 326 20.80 34.17 -0.56
N LEU A 327 20.50 33.41 -1.62
CA LEU A 327 20.69 31.95 -1.67
C LEU A 327 22.14 31.55 -1.98
N MET A 328 22.99 32.47 -2.44
CA MET A 328 24.37 32.18 -2.83
C MET A 328 25.27 31.94 -1.61
N CYS A 329 25.80 30.72 -1.49
CA CYS A 329 26.74 30.37 -0.43
C CYS A 329 28.18 30.81 -0.72
N ASP A 330 28.60 30.79 -2.00
CA ASP A 330 29.96 31.15 -2.37
C ASP A 330 30.17 32.68 -2.36
N VAL A 331 31.20 33.13 -1.66
CA VAL A 331 31.46 34.56 -1.45
C VAL A 331 31.87 35.25 -2.75
N VAL A 332 32.63 34.55 -3.61
CA VAL A 332 33.11 35.11 -4.88
C VAL A 332 31.95 35.21 -5.87
N GLU A 333 31.12 34.19 -5.94
CA GLU A 333 29.87 34.14 -6.70
C GLU A 333 28.94 35.29 -6.31
N LYS A 334 28.68 35.44 -5.00
CA LYS A 334 27.83 36.52 -4.47
C LYS A 334 28.37 37.90 -4.80
N GLN A 335 29.68 38.11 -4.67
CA GLN A 335 30.32 39.38 -5.02
C GLN A 335 30.17 39.68 -6.52
N ARG A 336 30.42 38.68 -7.38
CA ARG A 336 30.34 38.84 -8.83
C ARG A 336 28.92 39.13 -9.30
N TRP A 337 27.94 38.40 -8.78
CA TRP A 337 26.53 38.64 -9.03
C TRP A 337 26.11 40.05 -8.61
N SER A 338 26.49 40.47 -7.41
CA SER A 338 26.15 41.80 -6.87
C SER A 338 26.70 42.93 -7.74
N GLU A 339 27.95 42.78 -8.22
CA GLU A 339 28.57 43.77 -9.12
C GLU A 339 27.87 43.83 -10.49
N LEU A 340 27.46 42.68 -11.04
CA LEU A 340 26.71 42.63 -12.29
C LEU A 340 25.33 43.30 -12.14
N MET A 341 24.58 42.96 -11.10
CA MET A 341 23.25 43.52 -10.85
C MET A 341 23.29 45.02 -10.62
N ARG A 342 24.33 45.54 -9.94
CA ARG A 342 24.56 46.97 -9.77
C ARG A 342 24.76 47.70 -11.10
N ARG A 343 25.49 47.09 -12.04
CA ARG A 343 25.71 47.65 -13.39
C ARG A 343 24.45 47.55 -14.26
N HIS A 344 23.73 46.43 -14.20
CA HIS A 344 22.49 46.23 -14.94
C HIS A 344 21.40 47.23 -14.52
N ALA A 345 21.27 47.49 -13.21
CA ALA A 345 20.34 48.50 -12.68
C ALA A 345 20.64 49.93 -13.17
N GLN A 346 21.88 50.22 -13.57
CA GLN A 346 22.31 51.53 -14.08
C GLN A 346 22.10 51.70 -15.60
N SER A 347 21.86 50.61 -16.35
CA SER A 347 21.59 50.65 -17.80
C SER A 347 20.71 49.46 -18.24
N PRO A 348 19.39 49.51 -17.99
CA PRO A 348 18.47 48.43 -18.32
C PRO A 348 18.22 48.24 -19.83
N SER A 349 18.68 49.16 -20.71
CA SER A 349 18.34 49.19 -22.13
C SER A 349 19.46 48.76 -23.11
N ALA A 350 20.63 48.33 -22.63
CA ALA A 350 21.68 47.83 -23.52
C ALA A 350 21.39 46.38 -23.92
N LEU A 351 21.39 46.10 -25.24
CA LEU A 351 21.38 44.74 -25.78
C LEU A 351 22.43 43.90 -25.03
N MET A 352 22.00 42.83 -24.38
CA MET A 352 22.82 41.95 -23.53
C MET A 352 24.16 41.54 -24.18
N SER A 353 24.26 41.53 -25.50
CA SER A 353 25.48 41.28 -26.28
C SER A 353 26.60 42.30 -26.05
N SER A 354 26.31 43.60 -25.91
CA SER A 354 27.35 44.62 -25.65
C SER A 354 27.82 44.58 -24.20
N MET A 355 26.90 44.36 -23.26
CA MET A 355 27.23 44.11 -21.86
C MET A 355 28.08 42.84 -21.71
N ALA A 356 27.74 41.75 -22.42
CA ALA A 356 28.53 40.53 -22.43
C ALA A 356 29.95 40.76 -22.95
N ALA A 357 30.11 41.54 -24.02
CA ALA A 357 31.43 41.89 -24.55
C ALA A 357 32.24 42.77 -23.58
N GLU A 358 31.62 43.78 -22.96
CA GLU A 358 32.28 44.64 -21.97
C GLU A 358 32.64 43.88 -20.69
N LEU A 359 31.76 43.02 -20.18
CA LEU A 359 32.03 42.21 -19.00
C LEU A 359 33.10 41.16 -19.28
N PHE A 360 33.12 40.55 -20.46
CA PHE A 360 34.18 39.63 -20.85
C PHE A 360 35.55 40.32 -21.00
N GLN A 361 35.58 41.58 -21.46
CA GLN A 361 36.82 42.38 -21.48
C GLN A 361 37.37 42.66 -20.08
N VAL A 362 36.51 42.74 -19.06
CA VAL A 362 36.89 43.04 -17.67
C VAL A 362 37.17 41.76 -16.87
N HIS A 363 36.42 40.68 -17.12
CA HIS A 363 36.56 39.39 -16.46
C HIS A 363 36.47 38.25 -17.49
N CYS A 364 37.60 37.63 -17.80
CA CYS A 364 37.71 36.50 -18.72
C CYS A 364 37.55 35.14 -18.02
N ASP A 365 36.66 35.06 -17.02
CA ASP A 365 36.42 33.85 -16.23
C ASP A 365 35.02 33.25 -16.50
N ALA A 366 34.90 31.94 -16.25
CA ALA A 366 33.65 31.22 -16.47
C ALA A 366 32.52 31.70 -15.53
N LEU A 367 32.85 32.19 -14.34
CA LEU A 367 31.87 32.68 -13.37
C LEU A 367 31.13 33.92 -13.87
N SER A 368 31.86 34.89 -14.44
CA SER A 368 31.28 36.10 -15.02
C SER A 368 30.40 35.77 -16.23
N TRP A 369 30.79 34.75 -17.01
CA TRP A 369 29.96 34.22 -18.09
C TRP A 369 28.66 33.58 -17.58
N ARG A 370 28.72 32.83 -16.47
CA ARG A 370 27.53 32.26 -15.82
C ARG A 370 26.59 33.33 -15.28
N CYS A 371 27.12 34.37 -14.63
CA CYS A 371 26.30 35.50 -14.16
C CYS A 371 25.59 36.22 -15.33
N LEU A 372 26.28 36.38 -16.47
CA LEU A 372 25.67 36.93 -17.69
C LEU A 372 24.53 36.06 -18.22
N LEU A 373 24.73 34.75 -18.32
CA LEU A 373 23.70 33.81 -18.76
C LEU A 373 22.43 33.88 -17.90
N ALA A 374 22.61 34.00 -16.58
CA ALA A 374 21.51 34.11 -15.61
C ALA A 374 20.64 35.38 -15.77
N CYS A 375 21.10 36.36 -16.55
CA CYS A 375 20.39 37.61 -16.83
C CYS A 375 19.70 37.63 -18.21
N VAL A 376 19.89 36.60 -19.07
CA VAL A 376 19.37 36.58 -20.45
C VAL A 376 18.03 35.84 -20.49
N PRO A 377 16.89 36.50 -20.77
CA PRO A 377 15.58 35.83 -20.77
C PRO A 377 15.28 35.04 -22.05
N ASP A 378 15.88 35.38 -23.19
CA ASP A 378 15.59 34.73 -24.47
C ASP A 378 16.33 33.39 -24.63
N ALA A 379 15.60 32.31 -24.89
CA ALA A 379 16.13 30.95 -24.97
C ALA A 379 17.11 30.77 -26.15
N ALA A 380 16.86 31.42 -27.29
CA ALA A 380 17.73 31.31 -28.48
C ALA A 380 19.06 32.05 -28.28
N GLN A 381 19.02 33.26 -27.73
CA GLN A 381 20.21 34.01 -27.32
C GLN A 381 20.99 33.26 -26.25
N ARG A 382 20.31 32.66 -25.28
CA ARG A 382 20.95 31.85 -24.24
C ARG A 382 21.63 30.62 -24.80
N GLN A 383 20.99 29.90 -25.73
CA GLN A 383 21.60 28.77 -26.42
C GLN A 383 22.87 29.18 -27.16
N TRP A 384 22.83 30.32 -27.86
CA TRP A 384 23.99 30.87 -28.55
C TRP A 384 25.10 31.23 -27.55
N LEU A 385 24.80 31.95 -26.48
CA LEU A 385 25.75 32.35 -25.44
C LEU A 385 26.35 31.14 -24.71
N ALA A 386 25.56 30.13 -24.37
CA ALA A 386 26.04 28.91 -23.75
C ALA A 386 27.00 28.16 -24.70
N ARG A 387 26.66 28.08 -25.99
CA ARG A 387 27.53 27.49 -27.02
C ARG A 387 28.86 28.22 -27.15
N GLN A 388 28.87 29.56 -27.16
CA GLN A 388 30.12 30.34 -27.17
C GLN A 388 30.90 30.14 -25.86
N GLY A 389 30.21 30.12 -24.72
CA GLY A 389 30.80 29.87 -23.41
C GLY A 389 31.51 28.53 -23.32
N ILE A 390 30.92 27.46 -23.88
CA ILE A 390 31.55 26.12 -23.94
C ILE A 390 32.84 26.14 -24.76
N GLN A 391 32.92 26.92 -25.84
CA GLN A 391 34.15 27.02 -26.64
C GLN A 391 35.28 27.67 -25.85
N LEU A 392 34.95 28.66 -25.01
CA LEU A 392 35.90 29.39 -24.19
C LEU A 392 36.26 28.62 -22.90
N PHE A 393 35.29 27.94 -22.31
CA PHE A 393 35.39 27.26 -21.02
C PHE A 393 34.82 25.83 -21.11
N PRO A 394 35.44 24.93 -21.88
CA PRO A 394 34.91 23.57 -22.13
C PRO A 394 34.92 22.66 -20.89
N SER A 395 35.58 23.08 -19.81
CA SER A 395 35.59 22.40 -18.52
C SER A 395 34.48 22.88 -17.59
N CYS A 396 33.61 23.80 -17.98
CA CYS A 396 32.57 24.32 -17.10
C CYS A 396 31.26 23.51 -17.27
N PRO A 397 30.89 22.63 -16.32
CA PRO A 397 29.72 21.78 -16.47
C PRO A 397 28.40 22.56 -16.50
N GLN A 398 28.33 23.73 -15.85
CA GLN A 398 27.14 24.58 -15.85
C GLN A 398 26.84 25.15 -17.25
N LEU A 399 27.86 25.53 -18.02
CA LEU A 399 27.66 26.03 -19.39
C LEU A 399 27.15 24.94 -20.33
N HIS A 400 27.66 23.72 -20.15
CA HIS A 400 27.16 22.54 -20.87
C HIS A 400 25.70 22.23 -20.51
N LEU A 401 25.34 22.32 -19.23
CA LEU A 401 23.97 22.14 -18.79
C LEU A 401 23.03 23.18 -19.41
N GLU A 402 23.39 24.46 -19.34
CA GLU A 402 22.60 25.55 -19.94
C GLU A 402 22.43 25.40 -21.46
N TYR A 403 23.47 24.95 -22.17
CA TYR A 403 23.38 24.67 -23.59
C TYR A 403 22.38 23.55 -23.90
N VAL A 404 22.37 22.47 -23.11
CA VAL A 404 21.41 21.37 -23.30
C VAL A 404 19.99 21.81 -22.96
N LEU A 405 19.78 22.47 -21.81
CA LEU A 405 18.46 22.94 -21.39
C LEU A 405 17.87 23.97 -22.37
N SER A 406 18.67 24.92 -22.84
CA SER A 406 18.23 25.88 -23.86
C SER A 406 17.94 25.23 -25.21
N SER A 407 18.66 24.16 -25.58
CA SER A 407 18.36 23.37 -26.78
C SER A 407 17.02 22.63 -26.67
N MET A 408 16.63 22.18 -25.46
CA MET A 408 15.32 21.58 -25.21
C MET A 408 14.18 22.59 -25.26
N LYS A 409 14.45 23.85 -24.89
CA LYS A 409 13.48 24.96 -24.91
C LYS A 409 13.37 25.65 -26.28
N SER A 410 14.34 25.47 -27.17
CA SER A 410 14.32 26.01 -28.53
C SER A 410 13.65 25.06 -29.53
N ALA A 411 13.43 25.48 -30.78
CA ALA A 411 12.80 24.67 -31.83
C ALA A 411 13.71 23.55 -32.39
N ALA A 412 14.56 22.96 -31.55
CA ALA A 412 15.48 21.89 -31.92
C ALA A 412 14.73 20.56 -32.12
N THR A 413 15.27 19.69 -32.99
CA THR A 413 14.73 18.33 -33.15
C THR A 413 15.20 17.42 -32.01
N LEU A 414 14.47 16.32 -31.76
CA LEU A 414 14.83 15.34 -30.74
C LEU A 414 16.27 14.81 -30.92
N GLU A 415 16.66 14.56 -32.17
CA GLU A 415 18.00 14.11 -32.54
C GLU A 415 19.08 15.14 -32.16
N GLN A 416 18.82 16.43 -32.40
CA GLN A 416 19.75 17.51 -32.02
C GLN A 416 19.90 17.62 -30.50
N VAL A 417 18.81 17.46 -29.75
CA VAL A 417 18.85 17.46 -28.27
C VAL A 417 19.64 16.26 -27.75
N MET A 418 19.42 15.07 -28.31
CA MET A 418 20.15 13.85 -27.97
C MET A 418 21.65 13.99 -28.27
N GLU A 419 22.01 14.55 -29.44
CA GLU A 419 23.39 14.79 -29.83
C GLU A 419 24.07 15.82 -28.91
N ALA A 420 23.40 16.93 -28.62
CA ALA A 420 23.91 17.97 -27.71
C ALA A 420 24.19 17.42 -26.31
N GLY A 421 23.27 16.59 -25.78
CA GLY A 421 23.44 15.89 -24.50
C GLY A 421 24.63 14.93 -24.53
N GLN A 422 24.70 14.04 -25.52
CA GLN A 422 25.80 13.08 -25.63
C GLN A 422 27.16 13.76 -25.80
N SER A 423 27.25 14.78 -26.66
CA SER A 423 28.49 15.52 -26.91
C SER A 423 28.99 16.25 -25.66
N SER A 424 28.08 16.88 -24.92
CA SER A 424 28.39 17.56 -23.65
C SER A 424 28.88 16.57 -22.59
N CYS A 425 28.19 15.43 -22.41
CA CYS A 425 28.60 14.40 -21.46
C CYS A 425 29.98 13.82 -21.80
N ARG A 426 30.27 13.57 -23.09
CA ARG A 426 31.59 13.10 -23.55
C ARG A 426 32.69 14.11 -23.22
N THR A 427 32.46 15.37 -23.59
CA THR A 427 33.45 16.44 -23.40
C THR A 427 33.78 16.61 -21.93
N LEU A 428 32.77 16.75 -21.08
CA LEU A 428 32.96 16.90 -19.64
C LEU A 428 33.67 15.70 -19.02
N SER A 429 33.28 14.48 -19.40
CA SER A 429 33.90 13.26 -18.87
C SER A 429 35.37 13.13 -19.28
N ALA A 430 35.71 13.49 -20.52
CA ALA A 430 37.09 13.53 -20.99
C ALA A 430 37.92 14.59 -20.26
N GLN A 431 37.36 15.78 -20.01
CA GLN A 431 38.03 16.83 -19.25
C GLN A 431 38.27 16.43 -17.79
N ALA A 432 37.28 15.80 -17.14
CA ALA A 432 37.44 15.27 -15.78
C ALA A 432 38.50 14.18 -15.71
N ALA A 433 38.50 13.22 -16.65
CA ALA A 433 39.52 12.19 -16.72
C ALA A 433 40.93 12.79 -16.92
N ALA A 434 41.06 13.78 -17.81
CA ALA A 434 42.33 14.47 -18.04
C ALA A 434 42.81 15.22 -16.78
N ALA A 435 41.92 15.89 -16.06
CA ALA A 435 42.25 16.59 -14.82
C ALA A 435 42.73 15.64 -13.71
N VAL A 436 42.07 14.48 -13.56
CA VAL A 436 42.48 13.42 -12.61
C VAL A 436 43.85 12.87 -12.98
N VAL A 437 44.07 12.50 -14.24
CA VAL A 437 45.37 11.97 -14.71
C VAL A 437 46.49 13.02 -14.54
N ALA A 438 46.17 14.30 -14.74
CA ALA A 438 47.12 15.39 -14.53
C ALA A 438 47.36 15.74 -13.05
N GLY A 439 46.67 15.09 -12.11
CA GLY A 439 46.77 15.39 -10.67
C GLY A 439 46.23 16.77 -10.28
N LEU A 440 45.40 17.38 -11.14
CA LEU A 440 44.81 18.70 -10.92
C LEU A 440 43.48 18.62 -10.15
N ASP A 441 42.85 17.45 -10.12
CA ASP A 441 41.61 17.23 -9.39
C ASP A 441 41.89 16.82 -7.94
N LEU A 442 41.54 17.69 -6.99
CA LEU A 442 41.52 17.39 -5.56
C LEU A 442 40.21 16.68 -5.14
N GLY A 443 39.53 16.02 -6.09
CA GLY A 443 38.27 15.27 -5.90
C GLY A 443 36.99 16.12 -6.00
N GLN A 444 37.11 17.43 -6.20
CA GLN A 444 35.96 18.35 -6.25
C GLN A 444 35.44 18.53 -7.68
N TYR A 445 36.32 18.51 -8.68
CA TYR A 445 35.91 18.77 -10.06
C TYR A 445 35.24 17.52 -10.66
N GLY A 446 35.83 16.34 -10.49
CA GLY A 446 35.25 15.09 -10.99
C GLY A 446 33.88 14.78 -10.40
N THR A 447 33.67 15.04 -9.10
CA THR A 447 32.37 14.86 -8.44
C THR A 447 31.32 15.84 -8.97
N THR A 448 31.69 17.11 -9.15
CA THR A 448 30.83 18.13 -9.76
C THR A 448 30.45 17.76 -11.18
N VAL A 449 31.41 17.31 -12.00
CA VAL A 449 31.16 16.85 -13.38
C VAL A 449 30.22 15.65 -13.39
N ALA A 450 30.45 14.64 -12.54
CA ALA A 450 29.60 13.45 -12.49
C ALA A 450 28.14 13.80 -12.18
N ARG A 451 27.89 14.75 -11.25
CA ARG A 451 26.55 15.24 -10.93
C ARG A 451 25.86 15.88 -12.14
N HIS A 452 26.55 16.81 -12.80
CA HIS A 452 26.00 17.52 -13.96
C HIS A 452 25.79 16.59 -15.15
N VAL A 453 26.70 15.66 -15.39
CA VAL A 453 26.55 14.63 -16.43
C VAL A 453 25.35 13.75 -16.14
N GLY A 454 25.17 13.28 -14.89
CA GLY A 454 23.98 12.54 -14.48
C GLY A 454 22.70 13.32 -14.73
N TYR A 455 22.67 14.61 -14.37
CA TYR A 455 21.51 15.47 -14.57
C TYR A 455 21.20 15.72 -16.06
N ILE A 456 22.22 16.05 -16.88
CA ILE A 456 22.09 16.25 -18.33
C ILE A 456 21.47 15.02 -19.00
N ILE A 457 21.96 13.82 -18.68
CA ILE A 457 21.42 12.57 -19.24
C ILE A 457 19.97 12.39 -18.80
N THR A 458 19.66 12.69 -17.53
CA THR A 458 18.33 12.52 -16.97
C THR A 458 17.31 13.44 -17.64
N VAL A 459 17.61 14.73 -17.81
CA VAL A 459 16.67 15.68 -18.42
C VAL A 459 16.46 15.42 -19.91
N VAL A 460 17.52 15.07 -20.64
CA VAL A 460 17.39 14.69 -22.06
C VAL A 460 16.57 13.42 -22.18
N PHE A 461 16.83 12.42 -21.34
CA PHE A 461 16.06 11.18 -21.34
C PHE A 461 14.59 11.41 -21.02
N VAL A 462 14.26 12.20 -20.00
CA VAL A 462 12.88 12.54 -19.64
C VAL A 462 12.18 13.30 -20.77
N HIS A 463 12.88 14.25 -21.39
CA HIS A 463 12.37 14.99 -22.54
C HIS A 463 12.06 14.07 -23.74
N CYS A 464 12.97 13.14 -24.03
CA CYS A 464 12.74 12.12 -25.04
C CYS A 464 11.57 11.20 -24.67
N ALA A 465 11.48 10.75 -23.42
CA ALA A 465 10.44 9.83 -22.97
C ALA A 465 9.02 10.44 -23.05
N LYS A 466 8.91 11.78 -23.01
CA LYS A 466 7.64 12.49 -23.21
C LYS A 466 7.15 12.44 -24.67
N THR A 467 8.07 12.31 -25.63
CA THR A 467 7.78 12.38 -27.07
C THR A 467 7.88 11.02 -27.75
N ASP A 468 8.93 10.25 -27.47
CA ASP A 468 9.21 8.93 -28.03
C ASP A 468 9.97 8.04 -27.02
N ALA A 469 9.26 7.05 -26.46
CA ALA A 469 9.82 6.08 -25.52
C ALA A 469 10.95 5.22 -26.13
N GLY A 470 10.86 4.89 -27.42
CA GLY A 470 11.88 4.12 -28.13
C GLY A 470 13.17 4.91 -28.28
N ALA A 471 13.08 6.17 -28.73
CA ALA A 471 14.22 7.08 -28.82
C ALA A 471 14.87 7.32 -27.45
N ALA A 472 14.07 7.47 -26.39
CA ALA A 472 14.58 7.63 -25.03
C ALA A 472 15.38 6.40 -24.54
N LEU A 473 14.91 5.18 -24.83
CA LEU A 473 15.64 3.95 -24.50
C LEU A 473 16.93 3.81 -25.32
N LEU A 474 16.90 4.17 -26.61
CA LEU A 474 18.09 4.20 -27.47
C LEU A 474 19.12 5.22 -26.98
N PHE A 475 18.68 6.37 -26.49
CA PHE A 475 19.54 7.38 -25.88
C PHE A 475 20.29 6.85 -24.65
N LEU A 476 19.61 6.09 -23.77
CA LEU A 476 20.22 5.56 -22.54
C LEU A 476 21.14 4.35 -22.76
N GLN A 477 20.91 3.57 -23.81
CA GLN A 477 21.60 2.30 -24.03
C GLN A 477 23.15 2.41 -24.00
N PRO A 478 23.80 3.41 -24.64
CA PRO A 478 25.26 3.56 -24.58
C PRO A 478 25.80 3.87 -23.18
N PHE A 479 25.03 4.57 -22.33
CA PHE A 479 25.46 4.95 -20.98
C PHE A 479 25.32 3.80 -19.97
N LEU A 480 24.39 2.86 -20.22
CA LEU A 480 24.12 1.72 -19.35
C LEU A 480 24.86 0.44 -19.77
N SER A 481 25.41 0.39 -20.99
CA SER A 481 26.15 -0.75 -21.50
C SER A 481 27.38 -1.08 -20.63
N THR A 482 27.64 -2.38 -20.47
CA THR A 482 28.86 -2.91 -19.84
C THR A 482 29.93 -3.30 -20.88
N ASP A 483 29.61 -3.24 -22.18
CA ASP A 483 30.59 -3.53 -23.23
C ASP A 483 31.61 -2.40 -23.34
N ALA A 484 32.88 -2.77 -23.21
CA ALA A 484 34.02 -1.85 -23.30
C ALA A 484 34.11 -1.12 -24.65
N GLU A 485 33.53 -1.69 -25.71
CA GLU A 485 33.50 -1.10 -27.05
C GLU A 485 32.26 -0.21 -27.32
N ALA A 486 31.18 -0.38 -26.54
CA ALA A 486 29.93 0.38 -26.71
C ALA A 486 29.80 1.58 -25.75
N ALA A 487 30.64 1.64 -24.72
CA ALA A 487 30.55 2.64 -23.68
C ALA A 487 31.19 3.96 -24.14
N LEU A 488 30.35 4.96 -24.34
CA LEU A 488 30.80 6.33 -24.12
C LEU A 488 31.47 6.37 -22.75
N ALA A 489 32.76 6.72 -22.68
CA ALA A 489 33.50 6.87 -21.43
C ALA A 489 32.94 8.08 -20.67
N VAL A 490 31.81 7.86 -20.01
CA VAL A 490 31.01 8.90 -19.36
C VAL A 490 31.13 8.72 -17.87
N LEU A 491 31.51 9.80 -17.20
CA LEU A 491 31.70 9.83 -15.77
C LEU A 491 30.34 9.89 -15.08
N LEU A 492 29.89 8.75 -14.55
CA LEU A 492 28.67 8.63 -13.76
C LEU A 492 28.99 8.11 -12.36
N SER A 493 28.32 8.66 -11.35
CA SER A 493 28.31 8.05 -10.02
C SER A 493 27.57 6.71 -10.06
N PRO A 494 27.86 5.76 -9.14
CA PRO A 494 27.11 4.51 -9.08
C PRO A 494 25.61 4.73 -8.85
N ILE A 495 25.23 5.75 -8.08
CA ILE A 495 23.84 6.16 -7.86
C ILE A 495 23.19 6.60 -9.17
N ALA A 496 23.83 7.51 -9.91
CA ALA A 496 23.30 7.98 -11.20
C ALA A 496 23.08 6.84 -12.17
N ARG A 497 24.06 5.92 -12.27
CA ARG A 497 23.94 4.75 -13.15
C ARG A 497 22.79 3.82 -12.73
N GLN A 498 22.62 3.57 -11.43
CA GLN A 498 21.51 2.76 -10.92
C GLN A 498 20.15 3.44 -11.15
N ASN A 499 20.05 4.75 -10.91
CA ASN A 499 18.83 5.52 -11.15
C ASN A 499 18.43 5.50 -12.62
N LEU A 500 19.36 5.76 -13.53
CA LEU A 500 19.10 5.69 -14.98
C LEU A 500 18.64 4.28 -15.41
N ALA A 501 19.20 3.23 -14.82
CA ALA A 501 18.73 1.86 -15.05
C ALA A 501 17.29 1.66 -14.56
N ILE A 502 16.96 2.10 -13.35
CA ILE A 502 15.60 2.04 -12.80
C ILE A 502 14.61 2.87 -13.63
N MET A 503 15.00 4.06 -14.09
CA MET A 503 14.20 4.89 -14.99
C MET A 503 13.93 4.18 -16.32
N SER A 504 14.92 3.47 -16.88
CA SER A 504 14.73 2.66 -18.10
C SER A 504 13.74 1.51 -17.87
N VAL A 505 13.77 0.88 -16.69
CA VAL A 505 12.81 -0.17 -16.30
C VAL A 505 11.41 0.42 -16.15
N ALA A 506 11.28 1.56 -15.49
CA ALA A 506 10.01 2.26 -15.33
C ALA A 506 9.40 2.63 -16.68
N LEU A 507 10.18 3.17 -17.62
CA LEU A 507 9.73 3.50 -18.97
C LEU A 507 9.29 2.24 -19.75
N ARG A 508 10.06 1.14 -19.68
CA ARG A 508 9.67 -0.13 -20.33
C ARG A 508 8.39 -0.73 -19.74
N ARG A 509 8.19 -0.55 -18.43
CA ARG A 509 7.04 -1.08 -17.69
C ARG A 509 5.76 -0.28 -17.96
N ALA A 510 5.85 1.05 -17.92
CA ALA A 510 4.69 1.93 -18.02
C ALA A 510 4.44 2.44 -19.46
N GLY A 511 5.40 2.30 -20.37
CA GLY A 511 5.37 2.89 -21.71
C GLY A 511 5.60 4.41 -21.73
N HIS A 512 5.54 5.07 -20.57
CA HIS A 512 5.75 6.50 -20.39
C HIS A 512 6.28 6.81 -18.97
N LEU A 513 6.90 7.97 -18.78
CA LEU A 513 7.36 8.46 -17.48
C LEU A 513 6.55 9.67 -17.00
N ARG A 514 5.23 9.52 -16.90
CA ARG A 514 4.36 10.59 -16.39
C ARG A 514 4.71 10.94 -14.94
N GLY A 515 4.72 12.23 -14.62
CA GLY A 515 4.99 12.75 -13.28
C GLY A 515 6.44 12.67 -12.84
N VAL A 516 7.36 12.20 -13.70
CA VAL A 516 8.81 12.15 -13.40
C VAL A 516 9.40 13.55 -13.27
N GLU A 517 8.80 14.54 -13.92
CA GLU A 517 9.13 15.97 -13.78
C GLU A 517 8.90 16.51 -12.37
N HIS A 518 8.19 15.79 -11.50
CA HIS A 518 7.93 16.17 -10.11
C HIS A 518 8.87 15.48 -9.12
N LEU A 519 9.78 14.62 -9.62
CA LEU A 519 10.84 14.04 -8.81
C LEU A 519 12.07 14.94 -8.83
N PRO A 520 12.96 14.85 -7.82
CA PRO A 520 14.12 15.71 -7.82
C PRO A 520 15.21 15.21 -8.77
N LEU A 521 15.05 15.49 -10.07
CA LEU A 521 15.92 14.98 -11.13
C LEU A 521 17.37 15.45 -10.97
N ALA A 522 17.60 16.65 -10.41
CA ALA A 522 18.93 17.14 -10.09
C ALA A 522 19.65 16.26 -9.05
N ALA A 523 18.89 15.58 -8.19
CA ALA A 523 19.43 14.67 -7.17
C ALA A 523 19.73 13.25 -7.71
N VAL A 524 19.66 13.02 -9.02
CA VAL A 524 19.89 11.70 -9.63
C VAL A 524 21.25 11.08 -9.29
N SER A 525 22.24 11.88 -8.92
CA SER A 525 23.59 11.40 -8.58
C SER A 525 23.81 11.21 -7.08
N GLU A 526 22.85 11.57 -6.24
CA GLU A 526 22.99 11.73 -4.80
C GLU A 526 21.91 10.99 -4.01
N GLN A 527 20.71 10.93 -4.57
CA GLN A 527 19.56 10.26 -3.96
C GLN A 527 19.23 9.02 -4.77
N VAL A 528 19.08 7.90 -4.08
CA VAL A 528 18.76 6.62 -4.69
C VAL A 528 17.28 6.60 -5.05
N MET A 529 16.94 6.18 -6.26
CA MET A 529 15.57 5.99 -6.73
C MET A 529 15.18 4.52 -6.67
N GLU A 530 13.89 4.27 -6.47
CA GLU A 530 13.28 2.95 -6.45
C GLU A 530 12.04 2.94 -7.35
N LEU A 531 11.62 1.74 -7.77
CA LEU A 531 10.32 1.58 -8.43
C LEU A 531 9.21 1.78 -7.42
N ALA A 532 8.20 2.58 -7.76
CA ALA A 532 6.98 2.69 -6.97
C ALA A 532 6.24 1.34 -6.93
N SER A 533 5.34 1.18 -5.94
CA SER A 533 4.45 0.01 -5.80
C SER A 533 3.81 -0.36 -7.14
N PRO A 534 3.60 -1.64 -7.46
CA PRO A 534 3.14 -1.96 -8.80
C PRO A 534 1.70 -1.48 -9.04
N ASP A 535 1.54 -0.56 -9.98
CA ASP A 535 0.24 -0.14 -10.53
C ASP A 535 -0.18 -1.00 -11.72
N GLY A 536 -0.53 -2.28 -11.50
CA GLY A 536 -1.26 -3.10 -12.48
C GLY A 536 -0.65 -3.46 -13.81
N ALA A 537 0.49 -2.87 -14.16
CA ALA A 537 1.26 -3.30 -15.32
C ALA A 537 1.90 -4.65 -15.01
N ASN A 538 1.41 -5.70 -15.69
CA ASN A 538 2.08 -6.99 -15.81
C ASN A 538 3.59 -6.74 -15.97
N PRO A 539 4.46 -7.39 -15.19
CA PRO A 539 5.88 -7.29 -15.43
C PRO A 539 6.14 -7.90 -16.80
N THR A 540 6.27 -7.07 -17.84
CA THR A 540 6.96 -7.52 -19.05
C THR A 540 8.33 -7.97 -18.57
N GLU A 541 8.69 -9.22 -18.89
CA GLU A 541 9.83 -9.94 -18.31
C GLU A 541 11.19 -9.22 -18.49
N ASN A 542 11.22 -8.15 -19.29
CA ASN A 542 12.38 -7.32 -19.64
C ASN A 542 12.90 -6.39 -18.52
N GLY A 543 12.17 -6.15 -17.43
CA GLY A 543 12.62 -5.28 -16.33
C GLY A 543 13.53 -5.98 -15.32
N ARG A 544 13.25 -7.28 -15.07
CA ARG A 544 13.93 -8.10 -14.05
C ARG A 544 15.42 -8.23 -14.33
N ASP A 545 15.78 -8.51 -15.58
CA ASP A 545 17.16 -8.78 -15.97
C ASP A 545 18.03 -7.53 -15.86
N VAL A 546 17.47 -6.35 -16.12
CA VAL A 546 18.14 -5.05 -15.87
C VAL A 546 18.40 -4.86 -14.38
N ILE A 547 17.40 -5.09 -13.52
CA ILE A 547 17.56 -4.94 -12.07
C ILE A 547 18.62 -5.92 -11.53
N TYR A 548 18.63 -7.17 -12.00
CA TYR A 548 19.67 -8.13 -11.63
C TYR A 548 21.06 -7.76 -12.16
N ALA A 549 21.17 -7.26 -13.39
CA ALA A 549 22.44 -6.79 -13.93
C ALA A 549 22.98 -5.59 -13.11
N SER A 550 22.11 -4.64 -12.75
CA SER A 550 22.45 -3.54 -11.84
C SER A 550 22.89 -4.05 -10.47
N LEU A 551 22.20 -5.04 -9.89
CA LEU A 551 22.59 -5.60 -8.58
C LEU A 551 23.97 -6.27 -8.63
N LYS A 552 24.27 -7.02 -9.71
CA LYS A 552 25.61 -7.60 -9.93
C LYS A 552 26.69 -6.52 -10.03
N LEU A 553 26.39 -5.41 -10.72
CA LEU A 553 27.30 -4.28 -10.85
C LEU A 553 27.56 -3.58 -9.51
N ILE A 554 26.51 -3.31 -8.72
CA ILE A 554 26.66 -2.73 -7.38
C ILE A 554 27.49 -3.63 -6.47
N ASN A 555 27.31 -4.95 -6.55
CA ASN A 555 28.15 -5.91 -5.82
C ASN A 555 29.61 -5.90 -6.30
N ALA A 556 29.87 -5.59 -7.58
CA ALA A 556 31.23 -5.39 -8.07
C ALA A 556 31.85 -4.12 -7.45
N TYR A 557 31.15 -2.98 -7.45
CA TYR A 557 31.64 -1.75 -6.80
C TYR A 557 31.96 -1.95 -5.32
N ARG A 558 31.17 -2.75 -4.61
CA ARG A 558 31.48 -3.10 -3.22
C ARG A 558 32.77 -3.90 -3.09
N ARG A 559 33.02 -4.86 -4.00
CA ARG A 559 34.29 -5.61 -4.03
C ARG A 559 35.47 -4.71 -4.35
N ASP A 560 35.25 -3.67 -5.15
CA ASP A 560 36.24 -2.67 -5.52
C ASP A 560 36.36 -1.53 -4.47
N HIS A 561 35.82 -1.74 -3.26
CA HIS A 561 35.93 -0.84 -2.11
C HIS A 561 35.35 0.57 -2.31
N PHE A 562 34.30 0.72 -3.13
CA PHE A 562 33.46 1.92 -3.11
C PHE A 562 32.77 2.09 -1.76
N GLU A 563 32.34 3.31 -1.45
CA GLU A 563 31.67 3.67 -0.20
C GLU A 563 30.53 2.70 0.16
N LEU A 564 30.61 2.11 1.36
CA LEU A 564 29.71 1.04 1.78
C LEU A 564 28.26 1.53 1.94
N GLN A 565 28.07 2.73 2.50
CA GLN A 565 26.73 3.30 2.69
C GLN A 565 26.02 3.51 1.34
N LEU A 566 26.74 4.05 0.36
CA LEU A 566 26.24 4.24 -0.99
C LEU A 566 25.89 2.91 -1.69
N THR A 567 26.81 1.94 -1.68
CA THR A 567 26.56 0.65 -2.35
C THR A 567 25.49 -0.19 -1.67
N THR A 568 25.31 -0.06 -0.35
CA THR A 568 24.22 -0.72 0.38
C THR A 568 22.87 -0.06 0.11
N ALA A 569 22.79 1.27 0.04
CA ALA A 569 21.57 1.98 -0.34
C ALA A 569 21.11 1.61 -1.76
N CYS A 570 22.01 1.62 -2.75
CA CYS A 570 21.69 1.17 -4.11
C CYS A 570 21.21 -0.29 -4.15
N ALA A 571 21.90 -1.19 -3.43
CA ALA A 571 21.49 -2.59 -3.34
C ALA A 571 20.09 -2.73 -2.72
N GLY A 572 19.82 -1.99 -1.64
CA GLY A 572 18.53 -1.97 -0.98
C GLY A 572 17.39 -1.48 -1.87
N ALA A 573 17.61 -0.41 -2.65
CA ALA A 573 16.62 0.10 -3.60
C ALA A 573 16.33 -0.89 -4.74
N LEU A 574 17.36 -1.57 -5.25
CA LEU A 574 17.19 -2.63 -6.25
C LEU A 574 16.42 -3.83 -5.68
N GLN A 575 16.74 -4.26 -4.46
CA GLN A 575 16.03 -5.33 -3.75
C GLN A 575 14.56 -4.96 -3.50
N LEU A 576 14.29 -3.74 -3.04
CA LEU A 576 12.92 -3.27 -2.86
C LEU A 576 12.18 -3.18 -4.20
N SER A 577 12.84 -2.72 -5.25
CA SER A 577 12.26 -2.67 -6.60
C SER A 577 11.92 -4.06 -7.12
N LEU A 578 12.74 -5.09 -6.84
CA LEU A 578 12.40 -6.49 -7.11
C LEU A 578 11.18 -6.93 -6.28
N LEU A 579 11.17 -6.66 -4.97
CA LEU A 579 10.04 -7.00 -4.09
C LEU A 579 8.74 -6.39 -4.61
N ARG A 580 8.74 -5.09 -4.92
CA ARG A 580 7.58 -4.40 -5.49
C ARG A 580 7.18 -4.96 -6.85
N THR A 581 8.12 -5.36 -7.70
CA THR A 581 7.80 -6.01 -8.99
C THR A 581 7.02 -7.32 -8.80
N PHE A 582 7.30 -8.06 -7.73
CA PHE A 582 6.66 -9.36 -7.44
C PHE A 582 5.58 -9.28 -6.34
N SER A 583 5.15 -8.08 -5.92
CA SER A 583 4.29 -7.92 -4.73
C SER A 583 2.86 -8.42 -4.91
N HIS A 584 2.50 -8.96 -6.08
CA HIS A 584 1.22 -9.61 -6.36
C HIS A 584 1.24 -11.12 -6.04
N ARG A 585 2.41 -11.72 -5.78
CA ARG A 585 2.54 -13.14 -5.42
C ARG A 585 3.53 -13.35 -4.28
N LEU A 586 3.02 -13.60 -3.07
CA LEU A 586 3.82 -13.81 -1.86
C LEU A 586 4.95 -14.84 -2.02
N SER A 587 4.69 -15.96 -2.70
CA SER A 587 5.69 -17.02 -2.92
C SER A 587 6.90 -16.59 -3.75
N TYR A 588 6.78 -15.54 -4.58
CA TYR A 588 7.93 -14.94 -5.26
C TYR A 588 8.66 -13.96 -4.36
N LEU A 589 7.94 -13.24 -3.50
CA LEU A 589 8.55 -12.34 -2.51
C LEU A 589 9.42 -13.10 -1.53
N GLU A 590 8.91 -14.21 -0.98
CA GLU A 590 9.65 -15.06 -0.05
C GLU A 590 10.95 -15.58 -0.70
N ARG A 591 10.87 -16.04 -1.96
CA ARG A 591 12.07 -16.46 -2.73
C ARG A 591 13.05 -15.33 -3.01
N VAL A 592 12.59 -14.09 -3.16
CA VAL A 592 13.46 -12.92 -3.30
C VAL A 592 14.11 -12.64 -1.95
N ALA A 593 13.33 -12.54 -0.87
CA ALA A 593 13.80 -12.28 0.48
C ALA A 593 14.83 -13.31 0.96
N GLU A 594 14.61 -14.60 0.70
CA GLU A 594 15.56 -15.68 1.00
C GLU A 594 16.92 -15.50 0.30
N LYS A 595 16.93 -14.93 -0.91
CA LYS A 595 18.13 -14.74 -1.73
C LYS A 595 18.79 -13.38 -1.53
N THR A 596 18.05 -12.42 -0.99
CA THR A 596 18.50 -11.04 -0.83
C THR A 596 18.37 -10.61 0.62
N VAL A 597 19.39 -10.93 1.41
CA VAL A 597 19.45 -10.48 2.80
C VAL A 597 19.88 -9.00 2.84
N PRO A 598 19.07 -8.10 3.41
CA PRO A 598 19.45 -6.70 3.58
C PRO A 598 20.59 -6.58 4.61
N GLN A 599 21.61 -5.78 4.27
CA GLN A 599 22.83 -5.69 5.08
C GLN A 599 22.96 -4.39 5.89
N SER A 600 22.30 -3.32 5.48
CA SER A 600 22.33 -2.03 6.19
C SER A 600 21.01 -1.80 6.95
N ALA A 601 21.06 -0.97 8.00
CA ALA A 601 19.88 -0.58 8.76
C ALA A 601 18.77 -0.03 7.83
N LEU A 602 19.13 0.90 6.94
CA LEU A 602 18.21 1.47 5.95
C LEU A 602 17.54 0.39 5.08
N SER A 603 18.34 -0.55 4.54
CA SER A 603 17.80 -1.63 3.71
C SER A 603 16.92 -2.60 4.47
N GLN A 604 17.30 -2.96 5.70
CA GLN A 604 16.47 -3.81 6.55
C GLN A 604 15.11 -3.15 6.78
N GLY A 605 15.10 -1.89 7.24
CA GLY A 605 13.87 -1.16 7.51
C GLY A 605 12.96 -1.05 6.28
N VAL A 606 13.49 -0.59 5.15
CA VAL A 606 12.67 -0.35 3.96
C VAL A 606 12.13 -1.64 3.36
N ILE A 607 12.95 -2.69 3.23
CA ILE A 607 12.56 -3.94 2.59
C ILE A 607 11.61 -4.74 3.47
N TYR A 608 11.92 -4.88 4.76
CA TYR A 608 11.08 -5.65 5.66
C TYR A 608 9.75 -4.96 5.97
N CYS A 609 9.70 -3.63 6.07
CA CYS A 609 8.43 -2.93 6.17
C CYS A 609 7.57 -3.14 4.91
N ALA A 610 8.16 -3.06 3.71
CA ALA A 610 7.41 -3.35 2.48
C ALA A 610 6.92 -4.80 2.40
N TYR A 611 7.73 -5.75 2.89
CA TYR A 611 7.34 -7.15 3.00
C TYR A 611 6.14 -7.33 3.96
N VAL A 612 6.22 -6.76 5.16
CA VAL A 612 5.14 -6.76 6.17
C VAL A 612 3.86 -6.10 5.63
N SER A 613 3.96 -4.97 4.94
CA SER A 613 2.81 -4.34 4.27
C SER A 613 2.21 -5.25 3.20
N THR A 614 3.02 -6.00 2.47
CA THR A 614 2.52 -6.94 1.45
C THR A 614 1.79 -8.12 2.10
N ILE A 615 2.27 -8.63 3.24
CA ILE A 615 1.56 -9.65 4.02
C ILE A 615 0.22 -9.12 4.51
N ALA A 616 0.16 -7.87 4.99
CA ALA A 616 -1.10 -7.26 5.42
C ALA A 616 -2.13 -7.21 4.28
N GLN A 617 -1.66 -6.88 3.07
CA GLN A 617 -2.47 -6.76 1.86
C GLN A 617 -2.92 -8.10 1.28
N GLN A 618 -2.09 -9.14 1.36
CA GLN A 618 -2.39 -10.45 0.75
C GLN A 618 -3.01 -11.47 1.71
N GLN A 619 -2.71 -11.37 3.00
CA GLN A 619 -3.18 -12.29 4.03
C GLN A 619 -4.08 -11.59 5.02
N SER A 620 -3.51 -10.80 5.94
CA SER A 620 -4.24 -10.05 6.96
C SER A 620 -3.31 -9.18 7.81
N VAL A 621 -3.86 -8.15 8.46
CA VAL A 621 -3.13 -7.32 9.44
C VAL A 621 -2.57 -8.15 10.61
N PRO A 622 -3.30 -9.10 11.24
CA PRO A 622 -2.73 -9.95 12.29
C PRO A 622 -1.53 -10.79 11.87
N ALA A 623 -1.56 -11.37 10.67
CA ALA A 623 -0.42 -12.10 10.14
C ALA A 623 0.80 -11.19 9.95
N ALA A 624 0.57 -9.97 9.46
CA ALA A 624 1.62 -8.97 9.29
C ALA A 624 2.23 -8.53 10.63
N VAL A 625 1.41 -8.37 11.68
CA VAL A 625 1.85 -8.08 13.06
C VAL A 625 2.76 -9.18 13.59
N GLN A 626 2.37 -10.46 13.45
CA GLN A 626 3.20 -11.58 13.92
C GLN A 626 4.56 -11.63 13.22
N VAL A 627 4.59 -11.35 11.90
CA VAL A 627 5.83 -11.30 11.14
C VAL A 627 6.67 -10.09 11.54
N ALA A 628 6.06 -8.92 11.76
CA ALA A 628 6.75 -7.74 12.26
C ALA A 628 7.41 -8.01 13.62
N GLU A 629 6.70 -8.64 14.54
CA GLU A 629 7.23 -9.00 15.86
C GLU A 629 8.40 -9.99 15.76
N SER A 630 8.29 -10.99 14.88
CA SER A 630 9.34 -11.97 14.63
C SER A 630 10.60 -11.34 14.02
N LEU A 631 10.44 -10.41 13.07
CA LEU A 631 11.55 -9.71 12.43
C LEU A 631 12.27 -8.77 13.40
N ALA A 632 11.52 -8.06 14.23
CA ALA A 632 12.08 -7.16 15.23
C ALA A 632 12.79 -7.90 16.38
N ALA A 633 12.38 -9.13 16.70
CA ALA A 633 13.05 -10.00 17.68
C ALA A 633 14.26 -10.77 17.11
N ALA A 634 14.47 -10.75 15.79
CA ALA A 634 15.55 -11.48 15.15
C ALA A 634 16.94 -10.95 15.54
N GLU A 635 17.93 -11.84 15.59
CA GLU A 635 19.32 -11.45 15.82
C GLU A 635 19.81 -10.53 14.68
N GLY A 636 20.38 -9.37 15.04
CA GLY A 636 20.84 -8.37 14.07
C GLY A 636 19.75 -7.40 13.57
N ALA A 637 18.55 -7.44 14.15
CA ALA A 637 17.52 -6.42 13.91
C ALA A 637 17.98 -5.05 14.40
N THR A 638 17.85 -4.03 13.55
CA THR A 638 18.31 -2.67 13.86
C THR A 638 17.27 -1.84 14.60
N CYS A 639 17.70 -0.77 15.27
CA CYS A 639 16.82 0.25 15.86
C CYS A 639 15.94 0.89 14.78
N PHE A 640 16.49 1.17 13.59
CA PHE A 640 15.70 1.71 12.49
C PHE A 640 14.56 0.76 12.07
N LEU A 641 14.84 -0.54 11.90
CA LEU A 641 13.81 -1.53 11.60
C LEU A 641 12.74 -1.58 12.70
N ASN A 642 13.17 -1.67 13.97
CA ASN A 642 12.28 -1.71 15.12
C ASN A 642 11.36 -0.47 15.18
N LEU A 643 11.91 0.72 14.96
CA LEU A 643 11.14 1.96 14.94
C LEU A 643 10.07 1.94 13.84
N LEU A 644 10.44 1.56 12.61
CA LEU A 644 9.49 1.53 11.50
C LEU A 644 8.39 0.49 11.70
N LEU A 645 8.73 -0.72 12.17
CA LEU A 645 7.74 -1.76 12.46
C LEU A 645 6.81 -1.37 13.60
N LEU A 646 7.36 -0.79 14.68
CA LEU A 646 6.56 -0.24 15.78
C LEU A 646 5.56 0.81 15.29
N SER A 647 6.01 1.73 14.45
CA SER A 647 5.13 2.77 13.92
C SER A 647 4.11 2.21 12.93
N GLN A 648 4.47 1.25 12.08
CA GLN A 648 3.54 0.55 11.20
C GLN A 648 2.44 -0.19 11.98
N MET A 649 2.78 -0.85 13.09
CA MET A 649 1.77 -1.51 13.93
C MET A 649 0.83 -0.49 14.58
N ARG A 650 1.36 0.68 14.97
CA ARG A 650 0.55 1.79 15.50
C ARG A 650 -0.38 2.39 14.45
N THR A 651 0.04 2.50 13.19
CA THR A 651 -0.88 2.99 12.13
C THR A 651 -2.06 2.05 11.92
N TRP A 652 -1.89 0.75 12.20
CA TRP A 652 -2.98 -0.23 12.26
C TRP A 652 -3.71 -0.27 13.62
N GLY A 653 -3.40 0.61 14.58
CA GLY A 653 -4.03 0.62 15.90
C GLY A 653 -3.75 -0.63 16.75
N CYS A 654 -2.73 -1.41 16.40
CA CYS A 654 -2.35 -2.64 17.11
C CYS A 654 -1.39 -2.33 18.27
N THR A 655 -1.57 -3.01 19.41
CA THR A 655 -0.61 -2.96 20.51
C THR A 655 0.59 -3.83 20.19
N SER A 656 1.80 -3.27 20.27
CA SER A 656 3.03 -4.00 20.01
C SER A 656 3.57 -4.67 21.26
N GLN A 657 4.02 -5.92 21.14
CA GLN A 657 4.79 -6.61 22.18
C GLN A 657 6.29 -6.27 22.13
N LEU A 658 6.72 -5.46 21.15
CA LEU A 658 8.13 -5.12 20.95
C LEU A 658 8.64 -4.17 22.02
N SER A 659 9.75 -4.57 22.66
CA SER A 659 10.45 -3.74 23.62
C SER A 659 11.40 -2.79 22.89
N ALA A 660 10.99 -1.53 22.74
CA ALA A 660 11.87 -0.48 22.24
C ALA A 660 13.16 -0.35 23.08
N ALA A 661 13.09 -0.64 24.38
CA ALA A 661 14.25 -0.62 25.28
C ALA A 661 15.25 -1.74 24.94
N GLN A 662 14.75 -2.91 24.54
CA GLN A 662 15.59 -4.03 24.13
C GLN A 662 16.34 -3.72 22.84
N ALA A 663 15.70 -3.13 21.84
CA ALA A 663 16.35 -2.74 20.59
C ALA A 663 17.50 -1.74 20.84
N VAL A 664 17.26 -0.73 21.67
CA VAL A 664 18.28 0.24 22.08
C VAL A 664 19.42 -0.44 22.85
N ALA A 665 19.10 -1.32 23.80
CA ALA A 665 20.12 -2.05 24.57
C ALA A 665 20.99 -2.95 23.69
N GLN A 666 20.41 -3.58 22.66
CA GLN A 666 21.14 -4.40 21.69
C GLN A 666 22.13 -3.57 20.87
N LEU A 667 21.71 -2.40 20.39
CA LEU A 667 22.63 -1.47 19.69
C LEU A 667 23.76 -1.01 20.62
N CYS A 668 23.44 -0.59 21.84
CA CYS A 668 24.47 -0.17 22.78
C CYS A 668 25.46 -1.30 23.10
N ALA A 669 24.98 -2.55 23.19
CA ALA A 669 25.83 -3.71 23.40
C ALA A 669 26.71 -4.03 22.17
N SER A 670 26.16 -4.01 20.95
CA SER A 670 26.91 -4.31 19.73
C SER A 670 27.98 -3.25 19.44
N GLU A 671 27.62 -1.98 19.67
CA GLU A 671 28.49 -0.82 19.42
C GLU A 671 29.31 -0.40 20.65
N GLN A 672 29.27 -1.18 21.73
CA GLN A 672 30.02 -0.91 22.97
C GLN A 672 29.79 0.52 23.52
N LEU A 673 28.56 1.01 23.41
CA LEU A 673 28.17 2.34 23.85
C LEU A 673 27.69 2.29 25.31
N PRO A 674 28.06 3.28 26.14
CA PRO A 674 27.43 3.48 27.44
C PRO A 674 25.91 3.65 27.31
N ALA A 675 25.14 3.10 28.24
CA ALA A 675 23.68 3.23 28.24
C ALA A 675 23.21 4.70 28.24
N GLU A 676 23.98 5.57 28.88
CA GLU A 676 23.69 7.00 29.02
C GLU A 676 24.01 7.84 27.78
N THR A 677 24.50 7.23 26.69
CA THR A 677 24.87 7.94 25.46
C THR A 677 23.67 8.63 24.81
N LEU A 678 22.47 8.05 24.95
CA LEU A 678 21.24 8.58 24.35
C LEU A 678 20.51 9.57 25.27
N ASP A 679 21.00 9.81 26.48
CA ASP A 679 20.36 10.70 27.46
C ASP A 679 20.46 12.18 27.06
N SER A 680 21.44 12.55 26.22
CA SER A 680 21.60 13.92 25.73
C SER A 680 22.12 13.99 24.29
N ALA A 681 21.68 15.02 23.57
CA ALA A 681 22.13 15.24 22.19
C ALA A 681 23.65 15.48 22.08
N GLU A 682 24.27 16.11 23.08
CA GLU A 682 25.71 16.33 23.09
C GLU A 682 26.49 15.01 23.15
N ARG A 683 26.04 14.06 23.97
CA ARG A 683 26.65 12.71 24.06
C ARG A 683 26.46 11.93 22.77
N VAL A 684 25.30 12.04 22.12
CA VAL A 684 25.07 11.46 20.78
C VAL A 684 26.06 12.06 19.78
N ARG A 685 26.26 13.39 19.78
CA ARG A 685 27.23 14.06 18.90
C ARG A 685 28.64 13.50 19.08
N GLU A 686 29.09 13.38 20.33
CA GLU A 686 30.42 12.86 20.65
C GLU A 686 30.59 11.38 20.27
N ALA A 687 29.56 10.56 20.49
CA ALA A 687 29.58 9.15 20.14
C ALA A 687 29.57 8.94 18.62
N ALA A 688 28.71 9.64 17.90
CA ALA A 688 28.63 9.58 16.44
C ALA A 688 29.93 10.05 15.78
N ALA A 689 30.61 11.06 16.34
CA ALA A 689 31.92 11.48 15.85
C ALA A 689 33.02 10.41 16.02
N LYS A 690 32.90 9.52 17.02
CA LYS A 690 33.83 8.42 17.28
C LYS A 690 33.48 7.13 16.52
N ARG A 691 32.20 6.91 16.22
CA ARG A 691 31.65 5.70 15.59
C ARG A 691 31.08 6.05 14.22
N THR A 692 31.97 6.16 13.23
CA THR A 692 31.61 6.45 11.82
C THR A 692 31.04 5.23 11.09
N ASP A 693 31.14 4.05 11.69
CA ASP A 693 30.59 2.79 11.20
C ASP A 693 29.07 2.67 11.42
N VAL A 694 28.53 3.35 12.43
CA VAL A 694 27.09 3.38 12.70
C VAL A 694 26.42 4.43 11.80
N SER A 695 25.47 4.01 10.97
CA SER A 695 24.75 4.91 10.06
C SER A 695 23.92 5.96 10.81
N ALA A 696 23.82 7.17 10.25
CA ALA A 696 23.04 8.27 10.85
C ALA A 696 21.56 7.92 11.07
N VAL A 697 20.93 7.14 10.18
CA VAL A 697 19.55 6.66 10.37
C VAL A 697 19.37 5.83 11.65
N GLU A 698 20.41 5.10 12.04
CA GLU A 698 20.40 4.25 13.23
C GLU A 698 20.51 5.10 14.50
N TRP A 699 21.33 6.15 14.48
CA TRP A 699 21.41 7.11 15.59
C TRP A 699 20.08 7.84 15.82
N VAL A 700 19.44 8.31 14.76
CA VAL A 700 18.11 8.96 14.84
C VAL A 700 17.08 7.98 15.38
N ALA A 701 17.07 6.74 14.88
CA ALA A 701 16.12 5.73 15.34
C ALA A 701 16.33 5.32 16.80
N ALA A 702 17.57 5.10 17.22
CA ALA A 702 17.91 4.75 18.59
C ALA A 702 17.53 5.87 19.57
N TYR A 703 17.81 7.13 19.21
CA TYR A 703 17.42 8.29 20.00
C TYR A 703 15.88 8.40 20.12
N ALA A 704 15.16 8.25 19.01
CA ALA A 704 13.70 8.28 19.01
C ALA A 704 13.07 7.13 19.82
N LEU A 705 13.63 5.92 19.73
CA LEU A 705 13.18 4.78 20.54
C LEU A 705 13.50 5.00 22.02
N HIS A 706 14.69 5.49 22.36
CA HIS A 706 15.07 5.78 23.74
C HIS A 706 14.13 6.81 24.39
N MET A 707 13.77 7.87 23.67
CA MET A 707 12.78 8.86 24.12
C MET A 707 11.38 8.27 24.38
N ARG A 708 11.02 7.17 23.69
CA ARG A 708 9.77 6.43 23.95
C ARG A 708 9.89 5.45 25.13
N CYS A 709 11.11 5.09 25.53
CA CYS A 709 11.41 4.12 26.59
C CYS A 709 11.59 4.74 27.96
N GLY A 710 11.73 6.07 28.06
CA GLY A 710 12.00 6.75 29.33
C GLY A 710 11.00 6.35 30.41
N GLU A 711 11.52 5.90 31.58
CA GLU A 711 10.73 5.35 32.70
C GLU A 711 9.71 6.34 33.31
N ALA A 712 9.77 7.62 32.94
CA ALA A 712 8.76 8.57 33.31
C ALA A 712 7.52 8.40 32.43
N ALA A 713 6.50 7.73 32.96
CA ALA A 713 5.12 7.73 32.45
C ALA A 713 4.47 9.14 32.33
N ALA A 714 5.26 10.21 32.37
CA ALA A 714 4.90 11.61 32.42
C ALA A 714 5.61 12.49 31.38
N THR A 715 6.46 11.96 30.48
CA THR A 715 7.02 12.82 29.41
C THR A 715 5.92 13.20 28.44
N THR A 716 5.55 14.47 28.40
CA THR A 716 4.52 14.97 27.49
C THR A 716 5.03 14.95 26.03
N VAL A 717 4.11 14.90 25.06
CA VAL A 717 4.45 15.03 23.63
C VAL A 717 5.27 16.30 23.36
N GLU A 718 5.01 17.36 24.12
CA GLU A 718 5.72 18.63 24.04
C GLU A 718 7.18 18.55 24.54
N GLU A 719 7.44 17.81 25.61
CA GLU A 719 8.80 17.55 26.09
C GLU A 719 9.58 16.68 25.10
N GLN A 720 8.93 15.66 24.52
CA GLN A 720 9.52 14.83 23.47
C GLN A 720 9.87 15.65 22.22
N TRP A 721 8.95 16.52 21.77
CA TRP A 721 9.21 17.46 20.68
C TRP A 721 10.42 18.34 21.00
N THR A 722 10.45 18.94 22.20
CA THR A 722 11.52 19.82 22.64
C THR A 722 12.88 19.11 22.68
N ALA A 723 12.93 17.88 23.21
CA ALA A 723 14.15 17.07 23.24
C ALA A 723 14.64 16.75 21.83
N MET A 724 13.75 16.29 20.94
CA MET A 724 14.10 15.97 19.56
C MET A 724 14.67 17.18 18.81
N GLN A 725 14.18 18.41 19.05
CA GLN A 725 14.72 19.61 18.42
C GLN A 725 16.23 19.82 18.69
N HIS A 726 16.78 19.25 19.76
CA HIS A 726 18.20 19.39 20.10
C HIS A 726 19.10 18.35 19.44
N PHE A 727 18.56 17.41 18.66
CA PHE A 727 19.35 16.37 18.01
C PHE A 727 20.49 16.98 17.14
N PRO A 728 21.71 16.40 17.13
CA PRO A 728 22.86 16.99 16.47
C PRO A 728 22.67 17.13 14.95
N MET A 729 22.70 18.36 14.45
CA MET A 729 22.60 18.64 13.02
C MET A 729 23.79 18.08 12.22
N GLU A 730 24.94 17.91 12.87
CA GLU A 730 26.15 17.35 12.27
C GLU A 730 25.98 15.87 11.89
N VAL A 731 25.11 15.14 12.60
CA VAL A 731 24.74 13.75 12.26
C VAL A 731 23.78 13.75 11.09
N LEU A 732 22.79 14.65 11.08
CA LEU A 732 21.79 14.75 10.01
C LEU A 732 22.39 15.20 8.68
N ALA A 733 23.41 16.07 8.72
CA ALA A 733 24.09 16.58 7.52
C ALA A 733 24.86 15.49 6.74
N GLN A 734 25.11 14.33 7.35
CA GLN A 734 25.82 13.21 6.72
C GLN A 734 24.90 12.38 5.81
N ASP A 735 23.59 12.38 6.07
CA ASP A 735 22.65 11.48 5.41
C ASP A 735 21.26 12.13 5.29
N THR A 736 20.83 12.40 4.06
CA THR A 736 19.51 12.96 3.75
C THR A 736 18.36 12.06 4.19
N MET A 737 18.57 10.74 4.26
CA MET A 737 17.58 9.78 4.76
C MET A 737 17.43 9.89 6.27
N ALA A 738 18.53 10.08 6.99
CA ALA A 738 18.48 10.32 8.44
C ALA A 738 17.78 11.65 8.75
N ALA A 739 18.06 12.70 7.97
CA ALA A 739 17.34 13.96 8.06
C ALA A 739 15.83 13.81 7.77
N GLY A 740 15.47 13.06 6.72
CA GLY A 740 14.07 12.77 6.39
C GLY A 740 13.33 12.04 7.50
N LEU A 741 13.95 11.00 8.09
CA LEU A 741 13.42 10.28 9.25
C LEU A 741 13.23 11.22 10.44
N TYR A 742 14.27 11.98 10.78
CA TYR A 742 14.25 12.92 11.89
C TYR A 742 13.12 13.94 11.74
N PHE A 743 13.02 14.61 10.58
CA PHE A 743 11.99 15.62 10.38
C PHE A 743 10.59 15.02 10.31
N SER A 744 10.42 13.81 9.78
CA SER A 744 9.13 13.10 9.85
C SER A 744 8.68 12.92 11.30
N LEU A 745 9.56 12.46 12.19
CA LEU A 745 9.27 12.27 13.61
C LEU A 745 8.95 13.60 14.32
N VAL A 746 9.73 14.65 14.06
CA VAL A 746 9.52 15.96 14.70
C VAL A 746 8.25 16.64 14.19
N LEU A 747 7.92 16.51 12.89
CA LEU A 747 6.67 16.99 12.32
C LEU A 747 5.47 16.30 12.96
N GLN A 748 5.55 14.98 13.17
CA GLN A 748 4.51 14.23 13.89
C GLN A 748 4.34 14.71 15.32
N LEU A 749 5.43 14.89 16.06
CA LEU A 749 5.38 15.41 17.42
C LEU A 749 4.77 16.83 17.46
N SER A 750 5.15 17.71 16.53
CA SER A 750 4.55 19.06 16.43
C SER A 750 3.06 19.01 16.06
N GLY A 751 2.65 18.06 15.20
CA GLY A 751 1.26 17.77 14.86
C GLY A 751 0.45 17.32 16.06
N ALA A 752 1.00 16.39 16.84
CA ALA A 752 0.42 15.87 18.06
C ALA A 752 0.34 16.92 19.18
N CYS A 753 1.25 17.90 19.23
CA CYS A 753 1.14 19.07 20.12
C CYS A 753 -0.05 19.99 19.80
N ARG A 754 -0.70 19.84 18.63
CA ARG A 754 -1.83 20.69 18.20
C ARG A 754 -1.52 22.19 18.24
N ASN A 755 -0.31 22.57 17.87
CA ASN A 755 0.15 23.95 17.90
C ASN A 755 0.67 24.39 16.53
N ALA A 756 -0.10 25.24 15.85
CA ALA A 756 0.21 25.77 14.53
C ALA A 756 1.58 26.47 14.45
N ALA A 757 1.97 27.22 15.48
CA ALA A 757 3.26 27.92 15.50
C ALA A 757 4.45 26.95 15.60
N LYS A 758 4.32 25.89 16.42
CA LYS A 758 5.34 24.85 16.53
C LYS A 758 5.45 24.03 15.24
N PHE A 759 4.31 23.72 14.62
CA PHE A 759 4.27 23.05 13.34
C PHE A 759 4.96 23.91 12.26
N TYR A 760 4.57 25.18 12.14
CA TYR A 760 5.20 26.14 11.22
C TYR A 760 6.71 26.21 11.40
N ALA A 761 7.19 26.42 12.64
CA ALA A 761 8.61 26.47 12.94
C ALA A 761 9.34 25.17 12.57
N THR A 762 8.70 24.01 12.78
CA THR A 762 9.25 22.70 12.41
C THR A 762 9.33 22.53 10.89
N VAL A 763 8.28 22.92 10.15
CA VAL A 763 8.28 22.92 8.68
C VAL A 763 9.36 23.84 8.15
N HIS A 764 9.44 25.08 8.64
CA HIS A 764 10.46 26.04 8.22
C HIS A 764 11.88 25.51 8.47
N ARG A 765 12.13 24.89 9.64
CA ARG A 765 13.44 24.26 9.93
C ARG A 765 13.73 23.07 9.00
N CYS A 766 12.73 22.23 8.73
CA CYS A 766 12.86 21.10 7.81
C CYS A 766 13.25 21.55 6.40
N LEU A 767 12.45 22.46 5.83
CA LEU A 767 12.68 22.97 4.47
C LEU A 767 13.99 23.75 4.37
N GLY A 768 14.30 24.58 5.39
CA GLY A 768 15.56 25.32 5.45
C GLY A 768 16.79 24.42 5.52
N PHE A 769 16.72 23.28 6.22
CA PHE A 769 17.82 22.30 6.24
C PHE A 769 18.08 21.70 4.86
N PHE A 770 17.04 21.20 4.19
CA PHE A 770 17.21 20.62 2.86
C PHE A 770 17.64 21.69 1.84
N LEU A 771 17.14 22.92 1.96
CA LEU A 771 17.58 24.04 1.13
C LEU A 771 19.07 24.30 1.30
N GLY A 772 19.58 24.33 2.54
CA GLY A 772 21.01 24.49 2.80
C GLY A 772 21.87 23.39 2.15
N VAL A 773 21.43 22.12 2.24
CA VAL A 773 22.11 21.00 1.55
C VAL A 773 22.09 21.20 0.03
N HIS A 774 20.97 21.67 -0.52
CA HIS A 774 20.83 21.91 -1.94
C HIS A 774 21.71 23.07 -2.45
N THR A 775 21.77 24.20 -1.74
CA THR A 775 22.60 25.37 -2.11
C THR A 775 24.11 25.11 -2.02
N HIS A 776 24.53 24.10 -1.24
CA HIS A 776 25.91 23.62 -1.24
C HIS A 776 26.26 22.78 -2.46
N THR A 777 25.26 22.21 -3.11
CA THR A 777 25.43 21.28 -4.24
C THR A 777 25.20 21.97 -5.59
N TRP A 778 24.19 22.83 -5.64
CA TRP A 778 23.74 23.55 -6.84
C TRP A 778 23.82 25.05 -6.61
N SER A 779 24.30 25.77 -7.62
CA SER A 779 24.46 27.21 -7.54
C SER A 779 23.17 27.91 -7.98
N PRO A 780 22.69 28.91 -7.23
CA PRO A 780 21.53 29.72 -7.61
C PRO A 780 21.72 30.53 -8.91
N LEU A 781 22.94 30.59 -9.48
CA LEU A 781 23.20 31.21 -10.78
C LEU A 781 22.70 30.38 -11.96
N ASP A 782 22.50 29.08 -11.78
CA ASP A 782 22.01 28.23 -12.87
C ASP A 782 20.53 28.62 -13.12
N ASP A 783 20.15 28.98 -14.35
CA ASP A 783 18.88 29.68 -14.59
C ASP A 783 17.67 28.80 -14.27
N ALA A 784 17.86 27.50 -14.46
CA ALA A 784 16.88 26.49 -14.09
C ALA A 784 16.84 26.22 -12.58
N TYR A 785 17.58 26.91 -11.69
CA TYR A 785 17.70 26.56 -10.26
C TYR A 785 16.36 26.26 -9.57
N ALA A 786 15.29 27.00 -9.88
CA ALA A 786 13.93 26.73 -9.37
C ALA A 786 13.20 25.57 -10.10
N GLU A 787 13.50 25.36 -11.39
CA GLU A 787 12.97 24.28 -12.23
C GLU A 787 13.76 22.95 -12.08
N LEU A 788 14.97 23.00 -11.52
CA LEU A 788 15.75 21.87 -11.06
C LEU A 788 14.97 21.29 -9.87
N VAL A 789 13.87 20.57 -10.10
CA VAL A 789 13.07 19.99 -9.01
C VAL A 789 14.06 19.36 -8.04
N GLY A 790 14.13 19.98 -6.87
CA GLY A 790 15.19 19.77 -5.90
C GLY A 790 14.62 18.98 -4.74
N LEU A 791 15.50 18.38 -3.95
CA LEU A 791 15.08 17.71 -2.73
C LEU A 791 14.21 18.60 -1.80
N PRO A 792 14.48 19.92 -1.62
CA PRO A 792 13.64 20.79 -0.78
C PRO A 792 12.20 20.91 -1.31
N HIS A 793 12.04 21.11 -2.62
CA HIS A 793 10.74 21.19 -3.29
C HIS A 793 9.97 19.87 -3.13
N TYR A 794 10.65 18.74 -3.31
CA TYR A 794 10.04 17.43 -3.11
C TYR A 794 9.60 17.24 -1.65
N VAL A 795 10.42 17.64 -0.68
CA VAL A 795 10.07 17.57 0.75
C VAL A 795 8.87 18.46 1.08
N THR A 796 8.76 19.66 0.50
CA THR A 796 7.55 20.50 0.61
C THR A 796 6.30 19.72 0.20
N LEU A 797 6.34 19.03 -0.94
CA LEU A 797 5.23 18.21 -1.41
C LEU A 797 4.91 17.08 -0.42
N LEU A 798 5.92 16.33 0.05
CA LEU A 798 5.72 15.25 1.02
C LEU A 798 5.02 15.74 2.29
N VAL A 799 5.50 16.84 2.88
CA VAL A 799 4.90 17.41 4.10
C VAL A 799 3.46 17.86 3.83
N TYR A 800 3.21 18.49 2.68
CA TYR A 800 1.87 18.94 2.27
C TYR A 800 0.88 17.77 2.09
N GLU A 801 1.35 16.68 1.45
CA GLU A 801 0.59 15.44 1.25
C GLU A 801 0.21 14.79 2.58
N ASP A 802 1.08 14.88 3.58
CA ASP A 802 0.99 14.22 4.89
C ASP A 802 0.17 14.97 5.93
N VAL A 803 -0.09 16.26 5.77
CA VAL A 803 -0.87 17.06 6.74
C VAL A 803 -2.14 16.35 7.25
N PRO A 804 -2.99 15.72 6.41
CA PRO A 804 -4.17 15.00 6.91
C PRO A 804 -3.81 13.84 7.84
N LEU A 805 -2.71 13.13 7.58
CA LEU A 805 -2.22 12.03 8.41
C LEU A 805 -1.66 12.56 9.74
N LEU A 806 -0.89 13.64 9.69
CA LEU A 806 -0.33 14.31 10.88
C LEU A 806 -1.44 14.84 11.81
N LEU A 807 -2.57 15.27 11.24
CA LEU A 807 -3.71 15.77 11.98
C LEU A 807 -4.66 14.68 12.48
N GLY A 808 -4.72 13.52 11.84
CA GLY A 808 -5.60 12.40 12.21
C GLY A 808 -7.06 12.84 12.45
N SER A 809 -7.53 12.72 13.69
CA SER A 809 -8.90 13.08 14.07
C SER A 809 -9.27 14.57 13.89
N ALA A 810 -8.29 15.47 13.80
CA ALA A 810 -8.51 16.90 13.53
C ALA A 810 -8.32 17.29 12.05
N ALA A 811 -8.45 16.34 11.12
CA ALA A 811 -8.30 16.58 9.67
C ALA A 811 -9.14 17.75 9.11
N LYS A 812 -10.16 18.22 9.83
CA LYS A 812 -10.88 19.47 9.51
C LYS A 812 -9.97 20.71 9.42
N GLU A 813 -8.82 20.72 10.11
CA GLU A 813 -7.83 21.82 10.12
C GLU A 813 -6.81 21.69 8.98
N THR A 814 -6.93 20.66 8.12
CA THR A 814 -5.96 20.36 7.05
C THR A 814 -5.71 21.57 6.14
N TYR A 815 -6.76 22.32 5.80
CA TYR A 815 -6.63 23.50 4.93
C TYR A 815 -5.69 24.54 5.54
N GLU A 816 -5.93 24.92 6.79
CA GLU A 816 -5.12 25.92 7.51
C GLU A 816 -3.68 25.46 7.67
N TRP A 817 -3.46 24.19 8.00
CA TRP A 817 -2.12 23.63 8.17
C TRP A 817 -1.35 23.50 6.85
N ARG A 818 -2.05 23.22 5.74
CA ARG A 818 -1.45 23.27 4.40
C ARG A 818 -1.05 24.69 4.02
N CYS A 819 -1.83 25.71 4.38
CA CYS A 819 -1.42 27.09 4.22
C CYS A 819 -0.13 27.42 4.99
N LEU A 820 0.07 26.85 6.18
CA LEU A 820 1.33 26.99 6.93
C LEU A 820 2.53 26.37 6.19
N VAL A 821 2.34 25.20 5.58
CA VAL A 821 3.38 24.55 4.76
C VAL A 821 3.73 25.43 3.56
N LEU A 822 2.71 25.94 2.86
CA LEU A 822 2.90 26.81 1.71
C LEU A 822 3.56 28.14 2.09
N ALA A 823 3.18 28.74 3.21
CA ALA A 823 3.79 29.97 3.72
C ALA A 823 5.29 29.77 3.96
N ALA A 824 5.68 28.72 4.70
CA ALA A 824 7.09 28.40 4.95
C ALA A 824 7.86 28.10 3.65
N ALA A 825 7.26 27.34 2.73
CA ALA A 825 7.88 27.02 1.45
C ALA A 825 8.05 28.24 0.55
N THR A 826 7.10 29.17 0.60
CA THR A 826 7.11 30.42 -0.16
C THR A 826 8.19 31.36 0.36
N GLU A 827 8.27 31.56 1.69
CA GLU A 827 9.34 32.35 2.34
C GLU A 827 10.75 31.82 2.02
N LEU A 828 10.88 30.52 1.80
CA LEU A 828 12.15 29.86 1.48
C LEU A 828 12.40 29.68 -0.04
N GLY A 829 11.42 29.99 -0.89
CA GLY A 829 11.53 29.81 -2.34
C GLY A 829 11.61 28.34 -2.79
N VAL A 830 10.96 27.42 -2.06
CA VAL A 830 11.00 25.96 -2.30
C VAL A 830 9.61 25.34 -2.52
N VAL A 831 8.71 26.10 -3.16
CA VAL A 831 7.34 25.66 -3.46
C VAL A 831 7.35 24.68 -4.62
N HIS A 832 6.87 23.45 -4.37
CA HIS A 832 6.80 22.43 -5.42
C HIS A 832 5.88 22.86 -6.58
N PRO A 833 6.21 22.58 -7.86
CA PRO A 833 5.38 22.98 -9.01
C PRO A 833 3.91 22.53 -8.95
N LEU A 834 3.64 21.32 -8.42
CA LEU A 834 2.26 20.82 -8.21
C LEU A 834 1.42 21.65 -7.21
N LEU A 835 2.06 22.51 -6.42
CA LEU A 835 1.41 23.37 -5.43
C LEU A 835 1.25 24.81 -5.92
N MET A 836 1.67 25.09 -7.16
CA MET A 836 1.44 26.37 -7.82
C MET A 836 0.13 26.33 -8.61
N ALA A 837 -0.66 27.40 -8.53
CA ALA A 837 -1.83 27.58 -9.37
C ALA A 837 -1.40 28.18 -10.71
N ASP A 838 -1.79 27.57 -11.83
CA ASP A 838 -1.58 28.16 -13.16
C ASP A 838 -2.43 29.42 -13.30
N ALA A 839 -1.82 30.52 -13.77
CA ALA A 839 -2.48 31.79 -14.05
C ALA A 839 -3.66 31.69 -15.05
N SER A 840 -3.80 30.57 -15.76
CA SER A 840 -4.89 30.28 -16.70
C SER A 840 -6.12 29.58 -16.08
N THR A 841 -6.13 29.34 -14.76
CA THR A 841 -7.24 28.66 -14.07
C THR A 841 -7.96 29.51 -13.01
N ALA A 842 -7.77 30.84 -13.06
CA ALA A 842 -8.56 31.82 -12.29
C ALA A 842 -9.73 32.38 -13.12
#